data_AF-A0A2S6N1U0-F1
#
_entry.id   AF-A0A2S6N1U0-F1
#
_cell.length_a   1.000
_cell.length_b   1.000
_cell.length_c   1.000
_cell.angle_alpha   90.00
_cell.angle_beta   90.00
_cell.angle_gamma   90.00
#
_symmetry.space_group_name_H-M   'P 1'
#
loop_
_entity.id
_entity.type
_entity.pdbx_description
1 polymer ?
#
loop_
_entity_poly.entity_id
_entity_poly.type
_entity_poly.pdbx_seq_one_letter_code
_entity_poly.pdbx_strand_id
1 'polypeptide(L)'
;MTRVACLMMQKDENILLRPWLLYHGYLFGFENLYVYDNGSSDDTIAALLKEFALLGVNVNTTWNQPVDFQNKGRIIGERIEEFRQGDRYDIALPLDCDEFLAINGADGISCSRTQIHEELTNIFRGGVVCRTAHCLDNRPGYVDLFRYIGHIKSIVLVHSFLGIDHGFHQAGLPPGKAYGTTSLIHIHMHFKPFDQLLRSATEKLAPYVDVTDKEALKAFGGVGNHLTKYFFMDAVSYYNELHGYRRPLVRFGGFCRLISVLMDFDATRDIWESGRPGHLPDDQLEIDLDQTPFRPAGYLKANPELGGDLFDHFLRAGFQEGRRLEVSKEALDEVVERMAAIRAKKRDGVAGYAGCSLGLSRVGRHQEAEDLLRDATKKFGRTLVLLREYALCAMYAGRESDAAQRWGEFRRLFPDDPDGYYYGALSCRRIGEIVEAKRILAEGQSRFPRHIGIGMEVAEIAALQDDWEHAASMWRRLLEEHPDNPDVRKRAASASYQFRLNVAEGASDQKRSALNGPVQVDLRPREAQEALEFLGLSTTAEMREFFMGFESLGCNCEFGLVQRKFGAEPIGLLRWNAIFFAGLKKALLVNFAGIDDPDNLVLELRGGHEYFVQDKKFLTSMHTFTRVGEVEVERFRQQQIKRMSFLKRKIISDLEAGDKIFVYLDHERRSKDDVHQLYNAFKNSSRGTLLYVQTAELPGQVGSVELAEDRLLLGFLERPGLRPDGTWSVMFDNWLKICFAASQIQRALAPC
;
A
#
# COMPACT_ATOMS: atom_id res chain seq x y z
N MET A 1 15.76 7.47 -37.27
CA MET A 1 15.73 7.31 -35.80
C MET A 1 17.03 7.92 -35.30
N THR A 2 17.01 8.68 -34.21
CA THR A 2 18.22 9.30 -33.65
C THR A 2 19.20 8.21 -33.23
N ARG A 3 20.47 8.36 -33.62
CA ARG A 3 21.53 7.38 -33.37
C ARG A 3 22.15 7.69 -32.02
N VAL A 4 22.07 6.74 -31.10
CA VAL A 4 22.43 6.95 -29.69
C VAL A 4 23.55 6.01 -29.32
N ALA A 5 24.62 6.51 -28.71
CA ALA A 5 25.61 5.70 -28.01
C ALA A 5 25.37 5.77 -26.51
N CYS A 6 25.35 4.62 -25.83
CA CYS A 6 25.21 4.56 -24.38
C CYS A 6 26.52 4.06 -23.76
N LEU A 7 27.11 4.83 -22.86
CA LEU A 7 28.44 4.58 -22.30
C LEU A 7 28.37 4.43 -20.79
N MET A 8 29.13 3.47 -20.25
CA MET A 8 29.22 3.21 -18.81
C MET A 8 30.63 2.79 -18.44
N MET A 9 31.08 3.16 -17.24
CA MET A 9 32.26 2.57 -16.60
C MET A 9 31.83 1.83 -15.34
N GLN A 10 32.27 0.59 -15.16
CA GLN A 10 31.89 -0.26 -14.04
C GLN A 10 33.10 -1.02 -13.48
N LYS A 11 33.00 -1.48 -12.24
CA LYS A 11 33.90 -2.47 -11.65
C LYS A 11 33.10 -3.34 -10.69
N ASP A 12 33.18 -4.65 -10.89
CA ASP A 12 32.60 -5.70 -10.04
C ASP A 12 31.10 -5.52 -9.74
N GLU A 13 30.33 -5.02 -10.72
CA GLU A 13 28.87 -4.87 -10.60
C GLU A 13 28.11 -6.18 -10.81
N ASN A 14 28.01 -6.98 -9.76
CA ASN A 14 27.41 -8.32 -9.77
C ASN A 14 25.89 -8.38 -9.87
N ILE A 15 25.17 -7.32 -9.47
CA ILE A 15 23.70 -7.35 -9.46
C ILE A 15 23.11 -6.64 -10.69
N LEU A 16 23.59 -5.44 -11.02
CA LEU A 16 22.93 -4.56 -12.00
C LEU A 16 23.53 -4.62 -13.41
N LEU A 17 24.72 -5.21 -13.60
CA LEU A 17 25.37 -5.21 -14.92
C LEU A 17 24.53 -5.93 -15.99
N ARG A 18 24.02 -7.13 -15.70
CA ARG A 18 23.16 -7.86 -16.64
C ARG A 18 21.85 -7.11 -16.92
N PRO A 19 21.09 -6.63 -15.90
CA PRO A 19 19.93 -5.78 -16.12
C PRO A 19 20.23 -4.54 -16.98
N TRP A 20 21.34 -3.84 -16.71
CA TRP A 20 21.73 -2.63 -17.43
C TRP A 20 22.01 -2.92 -18.90
N LEU A 21 22.78 -3.98 -19.18
CA LEU A 21 23.11 -4.41 -20.54
C LEU A 21 21.86 -4.78 -21.34
N LEU A 22 20.95 -5.57 -20.75
CA LEU A 22 19.72 -5.98 -21.41
C LEU A 22 18.76 -4.81 -21.64
N TYR A 23 18.58 -3.96 -20.63
CA TYR A 23 17.66 -2.82 -20.71
C TYR A 23 18.10 -1.80 -21.76
N HIS A 24 19.35 -1.34 -21.71
CA HIS A 24 19.87 -0.37 -22.67
C HIS A 24 20.11 -1.01 -24.05
N GLY A 25 20.41 -2.31 -24.11
CA GLY A 25 20.45 -3.06 -25.35
C GLY A 25 19.08 -3.15 -26.03
N TYR A 26 18.01 -3.38 -25.26
CA TYR A 26 16.64 -3.29 -25.75
C TYR A 26 16.30 -1.89 -26.27
N LEU A 27 16.73 -0.84 -25.58
CA LEU A 27 16.46 0.54 -26.01
C LEU A 27 17.23 0.89 -27.29
N PHE A 28 18.55 0.66 -27.32
CA PHE A 28 19.46 1.25 -28.30
C PHE A 28 20.12 0.27 -29.27
N GLY A 29 20.09 -1.04 -28.98
CA GLY A 29 20.89 -2.05 -29.68
C GLY A 29 22.23 -2.28 -28.97
N PHE A 30 22.67 -3.54 -28.89
CA PHE A 30 23.89 -3.93 -28.17
C PHE A 30 25.15 -3.31 -28.80
N GLU A 31 25.18 -3.17 -30.13
CA GLU A 31 26.27 -2.56 -30.88
C GLU A 31 26.51 -1.08 -30.58
N ASN A 32 25.56 -0.44 -29.90
CA ASN A 32 25.58 0.95 -29.50
C ASN A 32 25.89 1.14 -28.01
N LEU A 33 26.15 0.05 -27.29
CA LEU A 33 26.60 0.07 -25.89
C LEU A 33 28.13 0.03 -25.82
N TYR A 34 28.70 0.86 -24.95
CA TYR A 34 30.13 0.94 -24.67
C TYR A 34 30.37 0.77 -23.17
N VAL A 35 31.03 -0.32 -22.79
CA VAL A 35 31.30 -0.67 -21.40
C VAL A 35 32.79 -0.63 -21.14
N TYR A 36 33.20 0.23 -20.21
CA TYR A 36 34.56 0.34 -19.72
C TYR A 36 34.66 -0.43 -18.42
N ASP A 37 35.32 -1.58 -18.46
CA ASP A 37 35.60 -2.37 -17.28
C ASP A 37 36.85 -1.85 -16.57
N ASN A 38 36.67 -1.26 -15.39
CA ASN A 38 37.74 -0.68 -14.59
C ASN A 38 38.47 -1.72 -13.73
N GLY A 39 38.80 -2.85 -14.35
CA GLY A 39 39.57 -3.93 -13.73
C GLY A 39 38.73 -4.78 -12.79
N SER A 40 37.63 -5.33 -13.29
CA SER A 40 36.86 -6.33 -12.55
C SER A 40 37.72 -7.51 -12.13
N SER A 41 37.58 -7.91 -10.87
CA SER A 41 38.27 -9.05 -10.27
C SER A 41 37.39 -10.30 -10.18
N ASP A 42 36.08 -10.15 -10.37
CA ASP A 42 35.11 -11.25 -10.33
C ASP A 42 35.03 -11.97 -11.70
N ASP A 43 35.36 -13.26 -11.70
CA ASP A 43 35.33 -14.11 -12.90
C ASP A 43 33.93 -14.18 -13.54
N THR A 44 32.86 -14.04 -12.76
CA THR A 44 31.49 -14.04 -13.27
C THR A 44 31.19 -12.78 -14.09
N ILE A 45 31.76 -11.64 -13.69
CA ILE A 45 31.66 -10.37 -14.43
C ILE A 45 32.46 -10.45 -15.72
N ALA A 46 33.68 -10.99 -15.65
CA ALA A 46 34.50 -11.19 -16.85
C ALA A 46 33.81 -12.12 -17.86
N ALA A 47 33.14 -13.18 -17.40
CA ALA A 47 32.36 -14.07 -18.25
C ALA A 47 31.14 -13.35 -18.87
N LEU A 48 30.40 -12.58 -18.07
CA LEU A 48 29.25 -11.80 -18.52
C LEU A 48 29.63 -10.76 -19.59
N LEU A 49 30.73 -10.03 -19.39
CA LEU A 49 31.20 -9.05 -20.37
C LEU A 49 31.62 -9.72 -21.69
N LYS A 50 32.26 -10.90 -21.63
CA LYS A 50 32.58 -11.69 -22.83
C LYS A 50 31.32 -12.16 -23.56
N GLU A 51 30.31 -12.62 -22.83
CA GLU A 51 29.00 -13.01 -23.39
C GLU A 51 28.38 -11.84 -24.17
N PHE A 52 28.28 -10.66 -23.56
CA PHE A 52 27.68 -9.50 -24.21
C PHE A 52 28.54 -8.88 -25.32
N ALA A 53 29.86 -9.03 -25.24
CA ALA A 53 30.75 -8.67 -26.36
C ALA A 53 30.44 -9.49 -27.62
N LEU A 54 30.11 -10.78 -27.48
CA LEU A 54 29.67 -11.61 -28.60
C LEU A 54 28.32 -11.18 -29.18
N LEU A 55 27.47 -10.54 -28.36
CA LEU A 55 26.20 -9.93 -28.78
C LEU A 55 26.37 -8.54 -29.41
N GLY A 56 27.59 -8.00 -29.47
CA GLY A 56 27.93 -6.74 -30.11
C GLY A 56 28.29 -5.60 -29.17
N VAL A 57 28.21 -5.79 -27.84
CA VAL A 57 28.60 -4.75 -26.88
C VAL A 57 30.08 -4.43 -26.99
N ASN A 58 30.42 -3.14 -27.02
CA ASN A 58 31.80 -2.69 -27.10
C ASN A 58 32.43 -2.68 -25.70
N VAL A 59 33.16 -3.74 -25.34
CA VAL A 59 33.83 -3.85 -24.03
C VAL A 59 35.28 -3.37 -24.13
N ASN A 60 35.67 -2.43 -23.27
CA ASN A 60 37.03 -1.92 -23.13
C ASN A 60 37.58 -2.28 -21.74
N THR A 61 38.72 -2.97 -21.69
CA THR A 61 39.39 -3.39 -20.45
C THR A 61 40.75 -2.69 -20.24
N THR A 62 41.03 -1.65 -21.02
CA THR A 62 42.34 -0.96 -21.02
C THR A 62 42.50 -0.05 -19.80
N TRP A 63 41.42 0.61 -19.38
CA TRP A 63 41.41 1.58 -18.30
C TRP A 63 41.05 0.91 -16.97
N ASN A 64 41.96 0.12 -16.42
CA ASN A 64 41.70 -0.82 -15.32
C ASN A 64 42.31 -0.43 -13.96
N GLN A 65 42.82 0.81 -13.81
CA GLN A 65 43.41 1.28 -12.57
C GLN A 65 42.44 2.20 -11.79
N PRO A 66 42.54 2.27 -10.45
CA PRO A 66 41.69 3.17 -9.64
C PRO A 66 41.76 4.65 -10.06
N VAL A 67 42.92 5.11 -10.54
CA VAL A 67 43.10 6.48 -11.05
C VAL A 67 42.31 6.74 -12.34
N ASP A 68 42.02 5.69 -13.12
CA ASP A 68 41.21 5.82 -14.33
C ASP A 68 39.75 6.11 -13.98
N PHE A 69 39.23 5.48 -12.92
CA PHE A 69 37.90 5.80 -12.41
C PHE A 69 37.78 7.27 -12.02
N GLN A 70 38.76 7.82 -11.29
CA GLN A 70 38.79 9.25 -10.97
C GLN A 70 38.72 10.13 -12.25
N ASN A 71 39.32 9.65 -13.34
CA ASN A 71 39.35 10.32 -14.63
C ASN A 71 38.23 9.86 -15.59
N LYS A 72 37.19 9.14 -15.12
CA LYS A 72 36.16 8.54 -16.01
C LYS A 72 35.49 9.56 -16.94
N GLY A 73 35.23 10.79 -16.46
CA GLY A 73 34.68 11.88 -17.28
C GLY A 73 35.56 12.23 -18.49
N ARG A 74 36.88 12.27 -18.32
CA ARG A 74 37.85 12.46 -19.42
C ARG A 74 37.83 11.27 -20.38
N ILE A 75 37.92 10.05 -19.85
CA ILE A 75 38.02 8.82 -20.66
C ILE A 75 36.77 8.62 -21.52
N ILE A 76 35.58 8.76 -20.93
CA ILE A 76 34.32 8.69 -21.68
C ILE A 76 34.21 9.89 -22.64
N GLY A 77 34.66 11.07 -22.22
CA GLY A 77 34.70 12.26 -23.08
C GLY A 77 35.56 12.06 -24.34
N GLU A 78 36.72 11.41 -24.23
CA GLU A 78 37.58 11.09 -25.38
C GLU A 78 36.85 10.20 -26.40
N ARG A 79 36.06 9.23 -25.93
CA ARG A 79 35.23 8.40 -26.83
C ARG A 79 34.09 9.20 -27.48
N ILE A 80 33.47 10.12 -26.77
CA ILE A 80 32.45 11.01 -27.36
C ILE A 80 33.08 11.93 -28.41
N GLU A 81 34.31 12.38 -28.17
CA GLU A 81 35.08 13.16 -29.15
C GLU A 81 35.42 12.34 -30.40
N GLU A 82 35.77 11.06 -30.25
CA GLU A 82 35.91 10.12 -31.38
C GLU A 82 34.59 9.98 -32.16
N PHE A 83 33.44 9.89 -31.46
CA PHE A 83 32.12 9.89 -32.11
C PHE A 83 31.78 11.21 -32.80
N ARG A 84 32.37 12.32 -32.37
CA ARG A 84 32.19 13.60 -33.06
C ARG A 84 32.91 13.62 -34.41
N GLN A 85 34.04 12.91 -34.50
CA GLN A 85 34.82 12.80 -35.72
C GLN A 85 34.22 11.80 -36.71
N GLY A 86 33.61 10.71 -36.21
CA GLY A 86 32.89 9.74 -37.03
C GLY A 86 31.39 10.01 -36.99
N ASP A 87 30.75 10.36 -38.11
CA ASP A 87 29.31 10.65 -38.22
C ASP A 87 28.40 9.42 -37.99
N ARG A 88 28.55 8.73 -36.85
CA ARG A 88 27.83 7.52 -36.47
C ARG A 88 26.75 7.80 -35.43
N TYR A 89 26.96 8.75 -34.53
CA TYR A 89 26.05 9.01 -33.41
C TYR A 89 25.65 10.47 -33.34
N ASP A 90 24.39 10.70 -33.01
CA ASP A 90 23.79 12.02 -32.83
C ASP A 90 23.85 12.42 -31.34
N ILE A 91 23.60 11.45 -30.46
CA ILE A 91 23.57 11.60 -29.00
C ILE A 91 24.49 10.57 -28.33
N ALA A 92 25.17 11.01 -27.27
CA ALA A 92 25.85 10.15 -26.31
C ALA A 92 25.16 10.23 -24.94
N LEU A 93 24.97 9.07 -24.31
CA LEU A 93 24.36 8.90 -22.99
C LEU A 93 25.38 8.23 -22.05
N PRO A 94 26.20 9.01 -21.35
CA PRO A 94 27.02 8.48 -20.27
C PRO A 94 26.15 8.23 -19.04
N LEU A 95 26.05 6.97 -18.62
CA LEU A 95 25.23 6.50 -17.49
C LEU A 95 26.08 5.66 -16.54
N ASP A 96 25.74 5.71 -15.26
CA ASP A 96 26.28 4.76 -14.28
C ASP A 96 25.51 3.42 -14.34
N CYS A 97 26.10 2.33 -13.81
CA CYS A 97 25.51 0.98 -13.89
C CYS A 97 24.19 0.86 -13.11
N ASP A 98 23.94 1.77 -12.18
CA ASP A 98 22.72 1.87 -11.39
C ASP A 98 21.67 2.80 -12.00
N GLU A 99 21.88 3.32 -13.22
CA GLU A 99 20.98 4.27 -13.87
C GLU A 99 20.28 3.66 -15.08
N PHE A 100 18.94 3.68 -15.08
CA PHE A 100 18.10 3.20 -16.16
C PHE A 100 17.24 4.34 -16.72
N LEU A 101 17.31 4.56 -18.03
CA LEU A 101 16.59 5.67 -18.66
C LEU A 101 15.07 5.44 -18.67
N ALA A 102 14.28 6.43 -18.23
CA ALA A 102 12.83 6.43 -18.30
C ALA A 102 12.32 7.80 -18.80
N ILE A 103 11.00 7.94 -18.99
CA ILE A 103 10.39 9.20 -19.42
C ILE A 103 9.21 9.57 -18.52
N ASN A 104 9.15 10.83 -18.09
CA ASN A 104 7.96 11.43 -17.49
C ASN A 104 7.16 12.13 -18.59
N GLY A 105 6.34 11.34 -19.30
CA GLY A 105 5.59 11.77 -20.47
C GLY A 105 4.19 12.29 -20.14
N ALA A 106 3.39 12.54 -21.18
CA ALA A 106 2.01 13.01 -21.04
C ALA A 106 1.11 12.04 -20.24
N ASP A 107 1.38 10.73 -20.38
CA ASP A 107 0.66 9.64 -19.71
C ASP A 107 1.29 9.25 -18.36
N GLY A 108 2.26 10.02 -17.87
CA GLY A 108 3.02 9.73 -16.66
C GLY A 108 4.37 9.06 -16.91
N ILE A 109 4.96 8.51 -15.85
CA ILE A 109 6.27 7.86 -15.91
C ILE A 109 6.16 6.50 -16.59
N SER A 110 7.04 6.23 -17.56
CA SER A 110 7.12 4.93 -18.23
C SER A 110 8.53 4.60 -18.72
N CYS A 111 8.74 3.31 -19.06
CA CYS A 111 9.93 2.81 -19.75
C CYS A 111 9.68 2.61 -21.26
N SER A 112 8.79 3.40 -21.86
CA SER A 112 8.40 3.26 -23.26
C SER A 112 9.55 3.58 -24.20
N ARG A 113 10.07 2.55 -24.88
CA ARG A 113 11.13 2.71 -25.89
C ARG A 113 10.78 3.75 -26.94
N THR A 114 9.55 3.75 -27.44
CA THR A 114 9.11 4.70 -28.46
C THR A 114 9.17 6.13 -27.95
N GLN A 115 8.62 6.41 -26.77
CA GLN A 115 8.60 7.76 -26.21
C GLN A 115 10.01 8.27 -25.85
N ILE A 116 10.87 7.39 -25.33
CA ILE A 116 12.28 7.70 -25.06
C ILE A 116 12.99 8.10 -26.36
N HIS A 117 12.82 7.34 -27.43
CA HIS A 117 13.43 7.66 -28.73
C HIS A 117 12.87 8.93 -29.37
N GLU A 118 11.57 9.18 -29.22
CA GLU A 118 10.93 10.42 -29.67
C GLU A 118 11.52 11.63 -28.94
N GLU A 119 11.68 11.56 -27.62
CA GLU A 119 12.26 12.63 -26.82
C GLU A 119 13.74 12.87 -27.15
N LEU A 120 14.54 11.82 -27.30
CA LEU A 120 15.93 11.94 -27.77
C LEU A 120 16.00 12.59 -29.16
N THR A 121 15.05 12.28 -30.04
CA THR A 121 14.94 12.94 -31.35
C THR A 121 14.59 14.41 -31.25
N ASN A 122 13.72 14.79 -30.31
CA ASN A 122 13.39 16.18 -30.06
C ASN A 122 14.59 16.96 -29.51
N ILE A 123 15.33 16.38 -28.56
CA ILE A 123 16.56 16.97 -28.02
C ILE A 123 17.58 17.21 -29.13
N PHE A 124 17.84 16.19 -29.97
CA PHE A 124 18.77 16.32 -31.10
C PHE A 124 18.34 17.42 -32.07
N ARG A 125 17.06 17.47 -32.46
CA ARG A 125 16.51 18.51 -33.34
C ARG A 125 16.56 19.90 -32.72
N GLY A 126 16.39 20.00 -31.40
CA GLY A 126 16.49 21.25 -30.66
C GLY A 126 17.91 21.83 -30.67
N GLY A 127 18.93 21.00 -30.85
CA GLY A 127 20.32 21.44 -31.00
C GLY A 127 20.93 22.06 -29.74
N VAL A 128 20.31 21.84 -28.57
CA VAL A 128 20.81 22.30 -27.27
C VAL A 128 20.98 21.10 -26.34
N VAL A 129 22.07 21.08 -25.59
CA VAL A 129 22.33 20.07 -24.56
C VAL A 129 21.24 20.18 -23.48
N CYS A 130 20.49 19.09 -23.27
CA CYS A 130 19.45 19.03 -22.24
C CYS A 130 19.95 18.33 -20.99
N ARG A 131 19.26 18.56 -19.87
CA ARG A 131 19.51 17.83 -18.62
C ARG A 131 18.22 17.32 -18.01
N THR A 132 18.30 16.15 -17.40
CA THR A 132 17.20 15.67 -16.54
C THR A 132 17.09 16.58 -15.32
N ALA A 133 15.86 16.79 -14.87
CA ALA A 133 15.59 17.56 -13.65
C ALA A 133 15.48 16.65 -12.42
N HIS A 134 14.89 15.45 -12.60
CA HIS A 134 14.57 14.53 -11.52
C HIS A 134 14.92 13.09 -11.89
N CYS A 135 15.01 12.24 -10.86
CA CYS A 135 15.07 10.78 -10.99
C CYS A 135 14.10 10.11 -10.01
N LEU A 136 13.83 8.84 -10.26
CA LEU A 136 13.26 7.89 -9.32
C LEU A 136 14.40 7.20 -8.58
N ASP A 137 14.71 7.67 -7.38
CA ASP A 137 15.79 7.18 -6.52
C ASP A 137 15.24 6.07 -5.60
N ASN A 138 15.78 4.85 -5.71
CA ASN A 138 15.13 3.68 -5.11
C ASN A 138 15.09 3.75 -3.57
N ARG A 139 14.09 3.12 -2.98
CA ARG A 139 14.06 2.85 -1.55
C ARG A 139 14.98 1.66 -1.26
N PRO A 140 15.87 1.71 -0.24
CA PRO A 140 16.62 0.54 0.19
C PRO A 140 15.70 -0.65 0.46
N GLY A 141 16.00 -1.80 -0.16
CA GLY A 141 15.23 -3.04 0.00
C GLY A 141 13.98 -3.16 -0.89
N TYR A 142 13.76 -2.26 -1.84
CA TYR A 142 12.64 -2.33 -2.77
C TYR A 142 13.13 -2.10 -4.20
N VAL A 143 12.66 -2.93 -5.14
CA VAL A 143 12.98 -2.80 -6.57
C VAL A 143 12.04 -1.87 -7.33
N ASP A 144 10.85 -1.62 -6.78
CA ASP A 144 9.74 -0.92 -7.45
C ASP A 144 9.26 0.31 -6.69
N LEU A 145 9.96 0.71 -5.63
CA LEU A 145 9.57 1.80 -4.76
C LEU A 145 10.65 2.87 -4.73
N PHE A 146 10.25 4.12 -4.98
CA PHE A 146 11.18 5.20 -5.29
C PHE A 146 10.80 6.50 -4.60
N ARG A 147 11.79 7.40 -4.49
CA ARG A 147 11.59 8.81 -4.23
C ARG A 147 11.76 9.57 -5.53
N TYR A 148 10.88 10.52 -5.79
CA TYR A 148 11.11 11.49 -6.86
C TYR A 148 11.97 12.63 -6.31
N ILE A 149 13.23 12.69 -6.74
CA ILE A 149 14.20 13.68 -6.24
C ILE A 149 14.89 14.40 -7.38
N GLY A 150 15.35 15.62 -7.09
CA GLY A 150 16.14 16.40 -8.05
C GLY A 150 17.47 15.69 -8.33
N HIS A 151 17.71 15.33 -9.59
CA HIS A 151 18.95 14.71 -10.01
C HIS A 151 19.22 15.05 -11.47
N ILE A 152 20.43 15.56 -11.70
CA ILE A 152 20.81 16.13 -12.98
C ILE A 152 21.79 15.19 -13.67
N LYS A 153 21.44 14.81 -14.90
CA LYS A 153 22.31 14.11 -15.84
C LYS A 153 22.20 14.76 -17.21
N SER A 154 23.33 14.91 -17.89
CA SER A 154 23.39 15.58 -19.18
C SER A 154 23.11 14.62 -20.33
N ILE A 155 22.26 15.05 -21.26
CA ILE A 155 22.04 14.37 -22.55
C ILE A 155 22.98 15.01 -23.56
N VAL A 156 24.04 14.30 -23.94
CA VAL A 156 25.15 14.87 -24.71
C VAL A 156 24.85 14.87 -26.19
N LEU A 157 24.85 16.05 -26.79
CA LEU A 157 24.87 16.20 -28.25
C LEU A 157 26.31 16.01 -28.75
N VAL A 158 26.53 14.98 -29.56
CA VAL A 158 27.87 14.58 -30.01
C VAL A 158 28.55 15.71 -30.79
N HIS A 159 27.83 16.33 -31.73
CA HIS A 159 28.36 17.38 -32.60
C HIS A 159 28.83 18.65 -31.86
N SER A 160 28.28 18.92 -30.66
CA SER A 160 28.59 20.11 -29.87
C SER A 160 29.28 19.79 -28.55
N PHE A 161 29.87 18.60 -28.43
CA PHE A 161 30.51 18.16 -27.19
C PHE A 161 31.74 19.02 -26.84
N LEU A 162 31.87 19.38 -25.56
CA LEU A 162 32.97 20.20 -25.03
C LEU A 162 33.65 19.59 -23.79
N GLY A 163 33.24 18.38 -23.39
CA GLY A 163 33.67 17.75 -22.14
C GLY A 163 32.49 17.44 -21.22
N ILE A 164 32.74 16.61 -20.21
CA ILE A 164 31.76 16.25 -19.18
C ILE A 164 32.49 16.03 -17.84
N ASP A 165 31.83 16.33 -16.73
CA ASP A 165 32.37 16.10 -15.40
C ASP A 165 32.45 14.59 -15.07
N HIS A 166 33.13 14.28 -13.96
CA HIS A 166 33.30 12.92 -13.49
C HIS A 166 31.95 12.20 -13.26
N GLY A 167 30.93 12.85 -12.70
CA GLY A 167 29.64 12.20 -12.40
C GLY A 167 28.64 12.16 -13.56
N PHE A 168 29.04 12.65 -14.74
CA PHE A 168 28.18 12.80 -15.91
C PHE A 168 26.98 13.76 -15.71
N HIS A 169 27.06 14.64 -14.71
CA HIS A 169 26.00 15.58 -14.36
C HIS A 169 25.95 16.77 -15.32
N GLN A 170 27.09 17.27 -15.77
CA GLN A 170 27.26 18.54 -16.47
C GLN A 170 28.21 18.39 -17.66
N ALA A 171 27.63 18.31 -18.86
CA ALA A 171 28.36 18.45 -20.10
C ALA A 171 28.66 19.93 -20.40
N GLY A 172 29.85 20.23 -20.90
CA GLY A 172 30.27 21.59 -21.23
C GLY A 172 29.34 22.26 -22.23
N LEU A 173 29.03 23.54 -22.00
CA LEU A 173 28.22 24.37 -22.90
C LEU A 173 29.08 25.39 -23.64
N PRO A 174 28.73 25.72 -24.90
CA PRO A 174 29.32 26.86 -25.56
C PRO A 174 29.07 28.16 -24.78
N PRO A 175 29.97 29.16 -24.85
CA PRO A 175 29.78 30.43 -24.18
C PRO A 175 28.42 31.08 -24.49
N GLY A 176 27.72 31.54 -23.45
CA GLY A 176 26.42 32.20 -23.57
C GLY A 176 25.22 31.28 -23.86
N LYS A 177 25.40 29.95 -23.84
CA LYS A 177 24.30 28.98 -23.95
C LYS A 177 23.82 28.52 -22.57
N ALA A 178 22.55 28.14 -22.51
CA ALA A 178 21.93 27.52 -21.34
C ALA A 178 21.47 26.10 -21.69
N TYR A 179 21.36 25.25 -20.68
CA TYR A 179 20.83 23.90 -20.86
C TYR A 179 19.34 23.93 -21.19
N GLY A 180 18.92 23.03 -22.07
CA GLY A 180 17.50 22.73 -22.28
C GLY A 180 16.93 21.85 -21.17
N THR A 181 15.60 21.76 -21.14
CA THR A 181 14.86 20.79 -20.32
C THR A 181 14.52 19.55 -21.15
N THR A 182 14.29 18.43 -20.48
CA THR A 182 13.79 17.21 -21.10
C THR A 182 12.82 16.50 -20.18
N SER A 183 11.89 15.74 -20.76
CA SER A 183 11.03 14.80 -20.05
C SER A 183 11.73 13.50 -19.66
N LEU A 184 12.97 13.27 -20.12
CA LEU A 184 13.76 12.12 -19.69
C LEU A 184 14.07 12.22 -18.19
N ILE A 185 13.99 11.08 -17.53
CA ILE A 185 14.37 10.89 -16.14
C ILE A 185 15.20 9.61 -16.03
N HIS A 186 15.80 9.39 -14.86
CA HIS A 186 16.47 8.13 -14.56
C HIS A 186 15.71 7.39 -13.47
N ILE A 187 15.70 6.06 -13.54
CA ILE A 187 15.48 5.19 -12.40
C ILE A 187 16.87 4.90 -11.85
N HIS A 188 17.13 5.41 -10.65
CA HIS A 188 18.44 5.34 -10.01
C HIS A 188 18.37 4.29 -8.90
N MET A 189 18.93 3.11 -9.19
CA MET A 189 19.06 1.98 -8.28
C MET A 189 20.26 2.17 -7.35
N HIS A 190 20.33 3.32 -6.71
CA HIS A 190 21.46 3.78 -5.91
C HIS A 190 21.69 2.95 -4.64
N PHE A 191 20.61 2.53 -3.98
CA PHE A 191 20.65 1.88 -2.67
C PHE A 191 20.54 0.37 -2.79
N LYS A 192 21.71 -0.26 -2.90
CA LYS A 192 21.92 -1.72 -2.95
C LYS A 192 21.59 -2.41 -1.62
N PRO A 193 21.53 -3.75 -1.56
CA PRO A 193 21.57 -4.49 -0.30
C PRO A 193 22.72 -4.01 0.61
N PHE A 194 22.47 -3.94 1.91
CA PHE A 194 23.37 -3.26 2.86
C PHE A 194 24.80 -3.80 2.87
N ASP A 195 24.95 -5.13 2.79
CA ASP A 195 26.22 -5.84 2.68
C ASP A 195 27.00 -5.44 1.41
N GLN A 196 26.31 -5.40 0.27
CA GLN A 196 26.90 -5.01 -1.02
C GLN A 196 27.28 -3.53 -1.03
N LEU A 197 26.45 -2.68 -0.41
CA LEU A 197 26.76 -1.26 -0.22
C LEU A 197 28.05 -1.08 0.60
N LEU A 198 28.17 -1.75 1.75
CA LEU A 198 29.36 -1.67 2.60
C LEU A 198 30.61 -2.21 1.89
N ARG A 199 30.48 -3.29 1.12
CA ARG A 199 31.58 -3.82 0.32
C ARG A 199 32.05 -2.81 -0.73
N SER A 200 31.12 -2.26 -1.52
CA SER A 200 31.45 -1.25 -2.53
C SER A 200 32.04 0.03 -1.90
N ALA A 201 31.51 0.45 -0.75
CA ALA A 201 32.03 1.60 -0.01
C ALA A 201 33.45 1.34 0.52
N THR A 202 33.71 0.13 1.03
CA THR A 202 35.04 -0.30 1.50
C THR A 202 36.05 -0.25 0.37
N GLU A 203 35.75 -0.86 -0.77
CA GLU A 203 36.65 -0.89 -1.93
C GLU A 203 36.94 0.52 -2.47
N LYS A 204 35.94 1.41 -2.47
CA LYS A 204 36.10 2.81 -2.90
C LYS A 204 36.93 3.66 -1.94
N LEU A 205 36.82 3.40 -0.63
CA LEU A 205 37.49 4.20 0.41
C LEU A 205 38.89 3.68 0.77
N ALA A 206 39.16 2.39 0.58
CA ALA A 206 40.43 1.75 0.93
C ALA A 206 41.70 2.49 0.44
N PRO A 207 41.72 3.13 -0.75
CA PRO A 207 42.89 3.91 -1.18
C PRO A 207 43.14 5.20 -0.37
N TYR A 208 42.16 5.69 0.38
CA TYR A 208 42.20 7.01 1.03
C TYR A 208 42.11 6.96 2.55
N VAL A 209 41.47 5.94 3.12
CA VAL A 209 41.25 5.82 4.57
C VAL A 209 41.08 4.35 4.96
N ASP A 210 41.63 3.99 6.12
CA ASP A 210 41.36 2.71 6.75
C ASP A 210 39.93 2.71 7.31
N VAL A 211 39.04 1.96 6.67
CA VAL A 211 37.62 1.89 7.04
C VAL A 211 37.37 1.15 8.36
N THR A 212 38.38 0.44 8.88
CA THR A 212 38.30 -0.24 10.19
C THR A 212 38.60 0.70 11.35
N ASP A 213 39.36 1.78 11.10
CA ASP A 213 39.61 2.84 12.07
C ASP A 213 38.44 3.83 12.06
N LYS A 214 37.54 3.69 13.05
CA LYS A 214 36.34 4.53 13.17
C LYS A 214 36.66 6.00 13.40
N GLU A 215 37.77 6.34 14.06
CA GLU A 215 38.15 7.74 14.31
C GLU A 215 38.72 8.38 13.04
N ALA A 216 39.60 7.66 12.32
CA ALA A 216 40.10 8.11 11.03
C ALA A 216 38.97 8.27 10.00
N LEU A 217 38.02 7.34 9.97
CA LEU A 217 36.87 7.38 9.07
C LEU A 217 35.91 8.55 9.40
N LYS A 218 35.73 8.86 10.69
CA LYS A 218 34.90 10.01 11.12
C LYS A 218 35.54 11.35 10.81
N ALA A 219 36.88 11.42 10.81
CA ALA A 219 37.65 12.62 10.46
C ALA A 219 37.87 12.78 8.95
N PHE A 220 37.52 11.77 8.14
CA PHE A 220 37.78 11.78 6.69
C PHE A 220 36.94 12.84 5.96
N GLY A 221 37.61 13.67 5.15
CA GLY A 221 36.98 14.73 4.35
C GLY A 221 37.25 14.64 2.85
N GLY A 222 37.78 13.50 2.38
CA GLY A 222 38.25 13.33 1.00
C GLY A 222 37.20 12.83 0.00
N VAL A 223 37.69 12.37 -1.16
CA VAL A 223 36.84 11.78 -2.21
C VAL A 223 36.11 10.57 -1.65
N GLY A 224 34.79 10.51 -1.87
CA GLY A 224 33.95 9.43 -1.33
C GLY A 224 33.49 9.65 0.11
N ASN A 225 33.74 10.80 0.73
CA ASN A 225 33.29 11.08 2.11
C ASN A 225 31.79 10.80 2.36
N HIS A 226 30.92 11.00 1.37
CA HIS A 226 29.49 10.69 1.50
C HIS A 226 29.18 9.21 1.81
N LEU A 227 30.14 8.29 1.60
CA LEU A 227 30.04 6.86 1.89
C LEU A 227 30.36 6.52 3.36
N THR A 228 31.07 7.39 4.09
CA THR A 228 31.54 7.10 5.46
C THR A 228 30.38 6.85 6.42
N LYS A 229 29.25 7.55 6.23
CA LYS A 229 28.03 7.42 7.06
C LYS A 229 27.52 5.99 7.18
N TYR A 230 27.68 5.15 6.15
CA TYR A 230 27.16 3.79 6.14
C TYR A 230 27.88 2.87 7.12
N PHE A 231 29.15 3.16 7.43
CA PHE A 231 29.93 2.41 8.42
C PHE A 231 29.51 2.70 9.86
N PHE A 232 28.62 3.67 10.09
CA PHE A 232 28.05 4.01 11.39
C PHE A 232 26.55 3.67 11.47
N MET A 233 26.01 2.98 10.45
CA MET A 233 24.65 2.49 10.41
C MET A 233 24.65 0.97 10.59
N ASP A 234 23.58 0.42 11.16
CA ASP A 234 23.27 -1.00 11.03
C ASP A 234 22.30 -1.24 9.87
N ALA A 235 22.09 -2.51 9.52
CA ALA A 235 21.21 -2.89 8.42
C ALA A 235 19.76 -2.41 8.65
N VAL A 236 19.29 -2.42 9.89
CA VAL A 236 17.92 -2.00 10.24
C VAL A 236 17.78 -0.50 10.01
N SER A 237 18.68 0.32 10.53
CA SER A 237 18.68 1.78 10.30
C SER A 237 18.91 2.13 8.83
N TYR A 238 19.73 1.37 8.10
CA TYR A 238 19.87 1.56 6.65
C TYR A 238 18.52 1.35 5.94
N TYR A 239 17.85 0.24 6.23
CA TYR A 239 16.56 -0.06 5.65
C TYR A 239 15.42 0.78 6.22
N ASN A 240 15.53 1.44 7.38
CA ASN A 240 14.42 2.14 8.03
C ASN A 240 14.67 3.63 8.32
N GLU A 241 15.81 4.22 8.03
CA GLU A 241 16.08 5.60 8.50
C GLU A 241 16.79 6.48 7.47
N LEU A 242 17.42 5.90 6.44
CA LEU A 242 18.32 6.58 5.50
C LEU A 242 17.72 7.79 4.75
N HIS A 243 16.40 7.96 4.74
CA HIS A 243 15.73 8.95 3.90
C HIS A 243 14.99 10.06 4.63
N GLY A 244 14.81 10.00 5.96
CA GLY A 244 14.07 11.00 6.72
C GLY A 244 12.64 11.22 6.20
N TYR A 245 11.67 10.55 6.82
CA TYR A 245 10.28 10.39 6.35
C TYR A 245 9.48 11.69 6.22
N ARG A 246 9.58 12.40 5.08
CA ARG A 246 8.83 13.65 4.84
C ARG A 246 8.19 13.78 3.47
N ARG A 247 8.37 12.83 2.55
CA ARG A 247 7.78 12.85 1.19
C ARG A 247 7.11 11.52 0.85
N PRO A 248 6.05 11.52 0.02
CA PRO A 248 5.44 10.29 -0.47
C PRO A 248 6.46 9.45 -1.24
N LEU A 249 6.44 8.14 -1.04
CA LEU A 249 7.09 7.19 -1.94
C LEU A 249 6.22 6.96 -3.17
N VAL A 250 6.87 6.64 -4.27
CA VAL A 250 6.26 6.39 -5.56
C VAL A 250 6.51 4.93 -5.91
N ARG A 251 5.45 4.13 -5.99
CA ARG A 251 5.54 2.77 -6.52
C ARG A 251 5.44 2.81 -8.04
N PHE A 252 6.41 2.21 -8.71
CA PHE A 252 6.48 2.09 -10.15
C PHE A 252 7.06 0.73 -10.54
N GLY A 253 6.17 -0.23 -10.82
CA GLY A 253 6.55 -1.56 -11.28
C GLY A 253 6.80 -1.65 -12.78
N GLY A 254 6.65 -0.56 -13.54
CA GLY A 254 6.87 -0.56 -15.00
C GLY A 254 8.28 -1.00 -15.41
N PHE A 255 9.29 -0.63 -14.63
CA PHE A 255 10.66 -1.10 -14.81
C PHE A 255 10.78 -2.61 -14.56
N CYS A 256 10.28 -3.09 -13.41
CA CYS A 256 10.29 -4.51 -13.06
C CYS A 256 9.55 -5.36 -14.09
N ARG A 257 8.40 -4.91 -14.58
CA ARG A 257 7.65 -5.61 -15.63
C ARG A 257 8.45 -5.73 -16.93
N LEU A 258 9.12 -4.65 -17.35
CA LEU A 258 9.91 -4.69 -18.58
C LEU A 258 11.14 -5.58 -18.41
N ILE A 259 11.87 -5.48 -17.31
CA ILE A 259 13.07 -6.29 -17.10
C ILE A 259 12.74 -7.78 -16.95
N SER A 260 11.60 -8.15 -16.34
CA SER A 260 11.11 -9.53 -16.28
C SER A 260 10.78 -10.13 -17.65
N VAL A 261 10.59 -9.31 -18.70
CA VAL A 261 10.46 -9.79 -20.09
C VAL A 261 11.83 -10.06 -20.71
N LEU A 262 12.87 -9.36 -20.26
CA LEU A 262 14.23 -9.45 -20.81
C LEU A 262 15.07 -10.54 -20.13
N MET A 263 14.78 -10.86 -18.87
CA MET A 263 15.47 -11.90 -18.09
C MET A 263 14.61 -12.44 -16.95
N ASP A 264 15.02 -13.56 -16.38
CA ASP A 264 14.55 -13.98 -15.06
C ASP A 264 15.02 -12.96 -14.02
N PHE A 265 14.09 -12.10 -13.60
CA PHE A 265 14.34 -11.02 -12.67
C PHE A 265 14.07 -11.43 -11.22
N ASP A 266 13.46 -12.59 -10.97
CA ASP A 266 13.08 -12.98 -9.61
C ASP A 266 14.32 -13.26 -8.77
N ALA A 267 15.34 -13.92 -9.33
CA ALA A 267 16.62 -14.11 -8.65
C ALA A 267 17.33 -12.78 -8.32
N THR A 268 17.30 -11.81 -9.26
CA THR A 268 17.87 -10.48 -9.03
C THR A 268 17.08 -9.72 -7.96
N ARG A 269 15.75 -9.82 -7.98
CA ARG A 269 14.85 -9.25 -6.97
C ARG A 269 15.12 -9.84 -5.60
N ASP A 270 15.22 -11.16 -5.48
CA ASP A 270 15.48 -11.84 -4.20
C ASP A 270 16.80 -11.36 -3.57
N ILE A 271 17.85 -11.19 -4.38
CA ILE A 271 19.12 -10.62 -3.91
C ILE A 271 18.93 -9.16 -3.51
N TRP A 272 18.26 -8.35 -4.32
CA TRP A 272 18.08 -6.91 -4.07
C TRP A 272 17.25 -6.61 -2.82
N GLU A 273 16.22 -7.42 -2.60
CA GLU A 273 15.29 -7.29 -1.47
C GLU A 273 15.77 -8.05 -0.23
N SER A 274 16.93 -8.71 -0.31
CA SER A 274 17.50 -9.46 0.80
C SER A 274 17.81 -8.59 2.01
N GLY A 275 17.46 -9.10 3.20
CA GLY A 275 17.68 -8.42 4.47
C GLY A 275 16.76 -7.23 4.74
N ARG A 276 15.80 -6.91 3.84
CA ARG A 276 14.80 -5.88 4.12
C ARG A 276 13.88 -6.31 5.28
N PRO A 277 13.48 -5.40 6.17
CA PRO A 277 12.41 -5.67 7.12
C PRO A 277 11.09 -5.88 6.35
N GLY A 278 10.26 -6.82 6.81
CA GLY A 278 9.11 -7.31 6.04
C GLY A 278 7.99 -6.30 5.75
N HIS A 279 8.04 -5.09 6.31
CA HIS A 279 7.04 -4.05 6.08
C HIS A 279 7.67 -2.66 6.07
N LEU A 280 7.15 -1.76 5.22
CA LEU A 280 7.36 -0.32 5.35
C LEU A 280 6.62 0.17 6.61
N PRO A 281 7.11 1.22 7.29
CA PRO A 281 6.35 1.90 8.33
C PRO A 281 4.95 2.33 7.84
N ASP A 282 3.91 2.12 8.66
CA ASP A 282 2.50 2.38 8.30
C ASP A 282 2.19 3.86 8.01
N ASP A 283 3.07 4.79 8.42
CA ASP A 283 3.01 6.22 8.16
C ASP A 283 3.62 6.62 6.80
N GLN A 284 4.27 5.68 6.11
CA GLN A 284 4.92 5.94 4.84
C GLN A 284 3.89 5.97 3.71
N LEU A 285 3.53 7.20 3.31
CA LEU A 285 2.60 7.44 2.23
C LEU A 285 3.14 6.95 0.89
N GLU A 286 2.36 6.13 0.19
CA GLU A 286 2.71 5.55 -1.10
C GLU A 286 1.72 5.97 -2.20
N ILE A 287 2.27 6.35 -3.36
CA ILE A 287 1.52 6.62 -4.58
C ILE A 287 1.87 5.55 -5.61
N ASP A 288 0.90 4.70 -5.93
CA ASP A 288 1.05 3.66 -6.93
C ASP A 288 0.76 4.21 -8.33
N LEU A 289 1.83 4.46 -9.10
CA LEU A 289 1.74 4.95 -10.48
C LEU A 289 1.25 3.88 -11.46
N ASP A 290 1.34 2.60 -11.12
CA ASP A 290 0.81 1.53 -11.97
C ASP A 290 -0.71 1.45 -11.86
N GLN A 291 -1.25 1.72 -10.67
CA GLN A 291 -2.69 1.81 -10.45
C GLN A 291 -3.26 3.15 -10.95
N THR A 292 -2.58 4.25 -10.64
CA THR A 292 -3.07 5.60 -10.98
C THR A 292 -1.93 6.46 -11.55
N PRO A 293 -1.68 6.40 -12.87
CA PRO A 293 -0.65 7.22 -13.51
C PRO A 293 -0.89 8.72 -13.30
N PHE A 294 0.16 9.46 -12.95
CA PHE A 294 0.09 10.92 -12.87
C PHE A 294 0.05 11.53 -14.28
N ARG A 295 -1.00 12.30 -14.58
CA ARG A 295 -1.14 13.00 -15.87
C ARG A 295 -0.93 14.51 -15.70
N PRO A 296 0.20 15.08 -16.17
CA PRO A 296 0.51 16.49 -15.98
C PRO A 296 -0.57 17.43 -16.54
N ALA A 297 -1.13 17.14 -17.71
CA ALA A 297 -2.13 18.00 -18.35
C ALA A 297 -3.44 18.10 -17.55
N GLY A 298 -3.93 16.97 -17.01
CA GLY A 298 -5.12 16.96 -16.17
C GLY A 298 -4.89 17.71 -14.86
N TYR A 299 -3.71 17.51 -14.25
CA TYR A 299 -3.33 18.22 -13.03
C TYR A 299 -3.19 19.73 -13.25
N LEU A 300 -2.62 20.17 -14.37
CA LEU A 300 -2.54 21.58 -14.74
C LEU A 300 -3.93 22.18 -15.02
N LYS A 301 -4.82 21.44 -15.70
CA LYS A 301 -6.19 21.90 -15.98
C LYS A 301 -6.96 22.16 -14.68
N ALA A 302 -6.79 21.30 -13.67
CA ALA A 302 -7.41 21.47 -12.36
C ALA A 302 -6.76 22.57 -11.51
N ASN A 303 -5.51 22.93 -11.82
CA ASN A 303 -4.70 23.86 -11.05
C ASN A 303 -3.92 24.80 -12.01
N PRO A 304 -4.63 25.66 -12.77
CA PRO A 304 -4.06 26.44 -13.88
C PRO A 304 -3.03 27.49 -13.43
N GLU A 305 -2.97 27.78 -12.13
CA GLU A 305 -1.98 28.65 -11.51
C GLU A 305 -0.58 28.02 -11.42
N LEU A 306 -0.48 26.70 -11.58
CA LEU A 306 0.78 25.98 -11.41
C LEU A 306 1.67 26.07 -12.66
N GLY A 307 2.97 26.09 -12.43
CA GLY A 307 4.00 25.99 -13.46
C GLY A 307 5.18 25.14 -12.98
N GLY A 308 6.07 24.75 -13.89
CA GLY A 308 7.24 23.94 -13.57
C GLY A 308 6.94 22.44 -13.53
N ASP A 309 7.66 21.68 -12.69
CA ASP A 309 7.47 20.23 -12.56
C ASP A 309 6.20 19.94 -11.75
N LEU A 310 5.13 19.64 -12.47
CA LEU A 310 3.81 19.38 -11.91
C LEU A 310 3.77 18.12 -11.04
N PHE A 311 4.62 17.13 -11.33
CA PHE A 311 4.68 15.90 -10.54
C PHE A 311 5.41 16.14 -9.22
N ASP A 312 6.54 16.86 -9.22
CA ASP A 312 7.22 17.29 -7.98
C ASP A 312 6.29 18.17 -7.12
N HIS A 313 5.55 19.09 -7.73
CA HIS A 313 4.54 19.88 -7.02
C HIS A 313 3.48 19.00 -6.37
N PHE A 314 2.91 18.06 -7.13
CA PHE A 314 1.91 17.14 -6.61
C PHE A 314 2.43 16.34 -5.40
N LEU A 315 3.65 15.82 -5.47
CA LEU A 315 4.26 15.04 -4.38
C LEU A 315 4.57 15.88 -3.14
N ARG A 316 4.90 17.17 -3.30
CA ARG A 316 5.28 18.05 -2.19
C ARG A 316 4.10 18.71 -1.49
N ALA A 317 3.09 19.11 -2.25
CA ALA A 317 2.01 19.96 -1.76
C ALA A 317 0.64 19.40 -2.16
N GLY A 318 0.46 19.08 -3.45
CA GLY A 318 -0.84 18.69 -3.98
C GLY A 318 -1.47 17.48 -3.29
N PHE A 319 -0.70 16.43 -3.02
CA PHE A 319 -1.20 15.22 -2.38
C PHE A 319 -1.65 15.48 -0.93
N GLN A 320 -0.83 16.19 -0.14
CA GLN A 320 -1.14 16.50 1.27
C GLN A 320 -2.33 17.46 1.39
N GLU A 321 -2.50 18.35 0.41
CA GLU A 321 -3.67 19.22 0.27
C GLU A 321 -4.95 18.47 -0.16
N GLY A 322 -4.87 17.14 -0.36
CA GLY A 322 -5.99 16.32 -0.78
C GLY A 322 -6.39 16.50 -2.25
N ARG A 323 -5.53 17.13 -3.08
CA ARG A 323 -5.76 17.21 -4.52
C ARG A 323 -5.74 15.78 -5.08
N ARG A 324 -6.84 15.35 -5.69
CA ARG A 324 -6.98 13.97 -6.19
C ARG A 324 -6.22 13.79 -7.50
N LEU A 325 -5.65 12.61 -7.69
CA LEU A 325 -5.38 12.05 -9.01
C LEU A 325 -6.75 11.73 -9.64
N GLU A 326 -7.49 12.74 -10.09
CA GLU A 326 -8.66 12.45 -10.91
C GLU A 326 -8.16 11.93 -12.25
N VAL A 327 -8.41 10.64 -12.50
CA VAL A 327 -8.53 10.16 -13.86
C VAL A 327 -9.74 10.89 -14.43
N SER A 328 -9.49 12.03 -15.06
CA SER A 328 -10.56 12.85 -15.60
C SER A 328 -11.28 12.05 -16.68
N LYS A 329 -12.60 12.27 -16.81
CA LYS A 329 -13.42 11.63 -17.84
C LYS A 329 -12.82 11.87 -19.24
N GLU A 330 -12.21 13.03 -19.44
CA GLU A 330 -11.51 13.40 -20.67
C GLU A 330 -10.24 12.58 -20.93
N ALA A 331 -9.48 12.23 -19.89
CA ALA A 331 -8.28 11.40 -20.00
C ALA A 331 -8.62 9.95 -20.37
N LEU A 332 -9.80 9.50 -19.94
CA LEU A 332 -10.43 8.24 -20.27
C LEU A 332 -11.01 8.25 -21.70
N ASP A 333 -11.65 9.36 -22.11
CA ASP A 333 -12.10 9.59 -23.49
C ASP A 333 -10.92 9.64 -24.48
N GLU A 334 -9.77 10.21 -24.11
CA GLU A 334 -8.55 10.23 -24.93
C GLU A 334 -7.99 8.81 -25.15
N VAL A 335 -8.03 7.94 -24.13
CA VAL A 335 -7.65 6.52 -24.28
C VAL A 335 -8.60 5.81 -25.23
N VAL A 336 -9.91 6.10 -25.17
CA VAL A 336 -10.91 5.59 -26.11
C VAL A 336 -10.62 6.07 -27.53
N GLU A 337 -10.33 7.36 -27.72
CA GLU A 337 -9.98 7.94 -29.02
C GLU A 337 -8.69 7.34 -29.61
N ARG A 338 -7.66 7.16 -28.78
CA ARG A 338 -6.39 6.55 -29.16
C ARG A 338 -6.56 5.08 -29.54
N MET A 339 -7.36 4.32 -28.78
CA MET A 339 -7.69 2.93 -29.12
C MET A 339 -8.56 2.83 -30.38
N ALA A 340 -9.48 3.77 -30.60
CA ALA A 340 -10.25 3.89 -31.84
C ALA A 340 -9.35 4.23 -33.04
N ALA A 341 -8.34 5.09 -32.85
CA ALA A 341 -7.33 5.39 -33.87
C ALA A 341 -6.41 4.21 -34.17
N ILE A 342 -6.02 3.42 -33.15
CA ILE A 342 -5.27 2.17 -33.33
C ILE A 342 -6.11 1.16 -34.12
N ARG A 343 -7.41 1.01 -33.80
CA ARG A 343 -8.36 0.22 -34.58
C ARG A 343 -8.46 0.70 -36.03
N ALA A 344 -8.53 2.01 -36.24
CA ALA A 344 -8.61 2.61 -37.58
C ALA A 344 -7.34 2.37 -38.43
N LYS A 345 -6.16 2.34 -37.79
CA LYS A 345 -4.86 2.06 -38.44
C LYS A 345 -4.60 0.56 -38.64
N LYS A 346 -5.05 -0.30 -37.73
CA LYS A 346 -4.94 -1.77 -37.80
C LYS A 346 -6.33 -2.41 -37.93
N ARG A 347 -6.96 -2.24 -39.11
CA ARG A 347 -8.37 -2.54 -39.39
C ARG A 347 -8.84 -3.98 -39.09
N ASP A 348 -7.93 -4.94 -38.91
CA ASP A 348 -8.23 -6.38 -38.86
C ASP A 348 -7.60 -7.16 -37.68
N GLY A 349 -7.33 -6.52 -36.54
CA GLY A 349 -6.75 -7.19 -35.36
C GLY A 349 -7.74 -7.38 -34.20
N VAL A 350 -7.93 -8.62 -33.73
CA VAL A 350 -8.72 -8.96 -32.53
C VAL A 350 -8.33 -8.11 -31.31
N ALA A 351 -7.02 -7.91 -31.09
CA ALA A 351 -6.50 -7.12 -29.97
C ALA A 351 -6.91 -5.64 -30.01
N GLY A 352 -7.10 -5.06 -31.21
CA GLY A 352 -7.53 -3.66 -31.34
C GLY A 352 -8.99 -3.47 -30.95
N TYR A 353 -9.85 -4.43 -31.29
CA TYR A 353 -11.25 -4.43 -30.87
C TYR A 353 -11.37 -4.66 -29.36
N ALA A 354 -10.62 -5.64 -28.82
CA ALA A 354 -10.60 -5.92 -27.39
C ALA A 354 -10.12 -4.71 -26.57
N GLY A 355 -8.97 -4.13 -26.92
CA GLY A 355 -8.42 -2.97 -26.21
C GLY A 355 -9.31 -1.72 -26.27
N CYS A 356 -9.93 -1.45 -27.43
CA CYS A 356 -10.88 -0.34 -27.56
C CYS A 356 -12.15 -0.56 -26.75
N SER A 357 -12.65 -1.80 -26.68
CA SER A 357 -13.86 -2.14 -25.93
C SER A 357 -13.62 -2.13 -24.42
N LEU A 358 -12.43 -2.57 -23.97
CA LEU A 358 -11.99 -2.43 -22.59
C LEU A 358 -11.93 -0.95 -22.19
N GLY A 359 -11.32 -0.11 -23.04
CA GLY A 359 -11.31 1.35 -22.86
C GLY A 359 -12.72 1.89 -22.69
N LEU A 360 -13.61 1.66 -23.67
CA LEU A 360 -15.01 2.09 -23.62
C LEU A 360 -15.76 1.60 -22.37
N SER A 361 -15.49 0.36 -21.93
CA SER A 361 -16.12 -0.22 -20.73
C SER A 361 -15.68 0.49 -19.45
N ARG A 362 -14.40 0.84 -19.33
CA ARG A 362 -13.84 1.51 -18.14
C ARG A 362 -14.30 2.97 -18.00
N VAL A 363 -14.72 3.61 -19.08
CA VAL A 363 -15.21 5.00 -19.08
C VAL A 363 -16.73 5.13 -18.92
N GLY A 364 -17.43 4.00 -18.73
CA GLY A 364 -18.89 3.99 -18.60
C GLY A 364 -19.65 3.94 -19.93
N ARG A 365 -18.97 3.90 -21.09
CA ARG A 365 -19.58 3.81 -22.43
C ARG A 365 -19.86 2.36 -22.81
N HIS A 366 -20.59 1.66 -21.94
CA HIS A 366 -20.78 0.22 -22.00
C HIS A 366 -21.53 -0.26 -23.25
N GLN A 367 -22.50 0.52 -23.75
CA GLN A 367 -23.24 0.14 -24.95
C GLN A 367 -22.34 0.13 -26.19
N GLU A 368 -21.49 1.14 -26.34
CA GLU A 368 -20.55 1.24 -27.46
C GLU A 368 -19.47 0.15 -27.39
N ALA A 369 -18.98 -0.16 -26.19
CA ALA A 369 -18.10 -1.30 -25.98
C ALA A 369 -18.76 -2.60 -26.42
N GLU A 370 -20.02 -2.81 -26.04
CA GLU A 370 -20.76 -4.02 -26.35
C GLU A 370 -21.02 -4.19 -27.84
N ASP A 371 -21.47 -3.12 -28.51
CA ASP A 371 -21.69 -3.12 -29.96
C ASP A 371 -20.39 -3.44 -30.71
N LEU A 372 -19.28 -2.86 -30.26
CA LEU A 372 -17.96 -3.11 -30.82
C LEU A 372 -17.51 -4.56 -30.65
N LEU A 373 -17.76 -5.16 -29.49
CA LEU A 373 -17.47 -6.57 -29.21
C LEU A 373 -18.36 -7.52 -30.01
N ARG A 374 -19.64 -7.19 -30.20
CA ARG A 374 -20.56 -7.97 -31.05
C ARG A 374 -20.12 -7.97 -32.50
N ASP A 375 -19.72 -6.82 -33.02
CA ASP A 375 -19.22 -6.70 -34.39
C ASP A 375 -17.86 -7.40 -34.57
N ALA A 376 -16.97 -7.27 -33.59
CA ALA A 376 -15.72 -8.03 -33.57
C ALA A 376 -15.99 -9.55 -33.58
N THR A 377 -16.96 -10.01 -32.80
CA THR A 377 -17.31 -11.44 -32.71
C THR A 377 -17.92 -11.96 -34.02
N LYS A 378 -18.71 -11.16 -34.73
CA LYS A 378 -19.21 -11.50 -36.08
C LYS A 378 -18.07 -11.61 -37.09
N LYS A 379 -17.07 -10.73 -36.98
CA LYS A 379 -15.97 -10.60 -37.94
C LYS A 379 -14.85 -11.64 -37.73
N PHE A 380 -14.45 -11.86 -36.48
CA PHE A 380 -13.30 -12.69 -36.12
C PHE A 380 -13.70 -14.00 -35.43
N GLY A 381 -15.01 -14.24 -35.25
CA GLY A 381 -15.52 -15.35 -34.49
C GLY A 381 -15.43 -15.13 -32.98
N ARG A 382 -15.87 -16.15 -32.24
CA ARG A 382 -15.92 -16.18 -30.77
C ARG A 382 -14.54 -16.56 -30.21
N THR A 383 -13.60 -15.62 -30.22
CA THR A 383 -12.26 -15.83 -29.66
C THR A 383 -12.26 -15.62 -28.14
N LEU A 384 -11.25 -16.19 -27.47
CA LEU A 384 -11.07 -16.09 -26.02
C LEU A 384 -11.05 -14.62 -25.58
N VAL A 385 -10.21 -13.80 -26.22
CA VAL A 385 -10.06 -12.38 -25.86
C VAL A 385 -11.38 -11.61 -26.02
N LEU A 386 -12.13 -11.82 -27.11
CA LEU A 386 -13.38 -11.09 -27.33
C LEU A 386 -14.49 -11.50 -26.37
N LEU A 387 -14.63 -12.80 -26.09
CA LEU A 387 -15.65 -13.27 -25.16
C LEU A 387 -15.33 -12.90 -23.70
N ARG A 388 -14.04 -12.87 -23.32
CA ARG A 388 -13.60 -12.33 -22.03
C ARG A 388 -14.02 -10.88 -21.86
N GLU A 389 -13.65 -10.02 -22.81
CA GLU A 389 -14.01 -8.59 -22.75
C GLU A 389 -15.52 -8.37 -22.81
N TYR A 390 -16.25 -9.20 -23.55
CA TYR A 390 -17.71 -9.16 -23.60
C TYR A 390 -18.39 -9.51 -22.27
N ALA A 391 -17.84 -10.47 -21.54
CA ALA A 391 -18.31 -10.81 -20.20
C ALA A 391 -17.93 -9.71 -19.18
N LEU A 392 -16.68 -9.22 -19.20
CA LEU A 392 -16.21 -8.13 -18.33
C LEU A 392 -16.99 -6.83 -18.56
N CYS A 393 -17.31 -6.48 -19.80
CA CYS A 393 -18.12 -5.31 -20.13
C CYS A 393 -19.49 -5.33 -19.42
N ALA A 394 -20.11 -6.50 -19.27
CA ALA A 394 -21.37 -6.63 -18.52
C ALA A 394 -21.17 -6.41 -17.03
N MET A 395 -20.07 -6.92 -16.46
CA MET A 395 -19.71 -6.68 -15.05
C MET A 395 -19.45 -5.20 -14.78
N TYR A 396 -18.70 -4.52 -15.65
CA TYR A 396 -18.45 -3.08 -15.52
C TYR A 396 -19.73 -2.25 -15.64
N ALA A 397 -20.70 -2.72 -16.42
CA ALA A 397 -22.01 -2.10 -16.55
C ALA A 397 -22.96 -2.41 -15.36
N GLY A 398 -22.53 -3.18 -14.37
CA GLY A 398 -23.36 -3.63 -13.24
C GLY A 398 -24.46 -4.63 -13.65
N ARG A 399 -24.42 -5.19 -14.87
CA ARG A 399 -25.38 -6.18 -15.37
C ARG A 399 -24.91 -7.59 -15.03
N GLU A 400 -24.96 -7.91 -13.75
CA GLU A 400 -24.38 -9.15 -13.21
C GLU A 400 -25.08 -10.42 -13.74
N SER A 401 -26.38 -10.37 -14.07
CA SER A 401 -27.09 -11.48 -14.73
C SER A 401 -26.56 -11.75 -16.14
N ASP A 402 -26.33 -10.69 -16.93
CA ASP A 402 -25.73 -10.81 -18.27
C ASP A 402 -24.29 -11.32 -18.15
N ALA A 403 -23.53 -10.83 -17.17
CA ALA A 403 -22.17 -11.28 -16.92
C ALA A 403 -22.12 -12.77 -16.59
N ALA A 404 -22.98 -13.26 -15.69
CA ALA A 404 -23.07 -14.68 -15.34
C ALA A 404 -23.37 -15.55 -16.57
N GLN A 405 -24.30 -15.13 -17.43
CA GLN A 405 -24.61 -15.85 -18.67
C GLN A 405 -23.41 -15.88 -19.63
N ARG A 406 -22.74 -14.73 -19.83
CA ARG A 406 -21.59 -14.59 -20.73
C ARG A 406 -20.39 -15.38 -20.24
N TRP A 407 -20.12 -15.38 -18.94
CA TRP A 407 -19.09 -16.22 -18.35
C TRP A 407 -19.43 -17.71 -18.43
N GLY A 408 -20.71 -18.08 -18.38
CA GLY A 408 -21.17 -19.43 -18.68
C GLY A 408 -20.86 -19.87 -20.12
N GLU A 409 -21.11 -19.00 -21.10
CA GLU A 409 -20.73 -19.26 -22.49
C GLU A 409 -19.22 -19.31 -22.68
N PHE A 410 -18.47 -18.37 -22.09
CA PHE A 410 -17.01 -18.32 -22.12
C PHE A 410 -16.42 -19.62 -21.58
N ARG A 411 -16.84 -20.06 -20.39
CA ARG A 411 -16.38 -21.31 -19.76
C ARG A 411 -16.69 -22.55 -20.59
N ARG A 412 -17.83 -22.57 -21.30
CA ARG A 412 -18.19 -23.68 -22.21
C ARG A 412 -17.24 -23.77 -23.41
N LEU A 413 -16.75 -22.64 -23.91
CA LEU A 413 -15.88 -22.56 -25.08
C LEU A 413 -14.39 -22.64 -24.71
N PHE A 414 -14.01 -22.16 -23.53
CA PHE A 414 -12.64 -22.11 -23.01
C PHE A 414 -12.59 -22.73 -21.61
N PRO A 415 -12.82 -24.05 -21.48
CA PRO A 415 -12.88 -24.73 -20.18
C PRO A 415 -11.52 -24.80 -19.46
N ASP A 416 -10.42 -24.50 -20.16
CA ASP A 416 -9.06 -24.50 -19.62
C ASP A 416 -8.57 -23.09 -19.23
N ASP A 417 -9.48 -22.10 -19.23
CA ASP A 417 -9.18 -20.74 -18.77
C ASP A 417 -9.88 -20.46 -17.42
N PRO A 418 -9.13 -20.05 -16.37
CA PRO A 418 -9.67 -19.89 -15.02
C PRO A 418 -10.67 -18.74 -14.88
N ASP A 419 -10.67 -17.76 -15.78
CA ASP A 419 -11.53 -16.58 -15.70
C ASP A 419 -13.01 -16.94 -15.76
N GLY A 420 -13.36 -17.92 -16.60
CA GLY A 420 -14.73 -18.42 -16.72
C GLY A 420 -15.27 -19.04 -15.44
N TYR A 421 -14.38 -19.50 -14.56
CA TYR A 421 -14.72 -20.07 -13.26
C TYR A 421 -14.75 -18.99 -12.19
N TYR A 422 -13.69 -18.18 -12.09
CA TYR A 422 -13.60 -17.11 -11.11
C TYR A 422 -14.69 -16.05 -11.31
N TYR A 423 -14.70 -15.36 -12.46
CA TYR A 423 -15.64 -14.28 -12.70
C TYR A 423 -17.07 -14.78 -12.89
N GLY A 424 -17.24 -16.01 -13.41
CA GLY A 424 -18.54 -16.67 -13.48
C GLY A 424 -19.15 -16.89 -12.09
N ALA A 425 -18.38 -17.46 -11.16
CA ALA A 425 -18.83 -17.66 -9.79
C ALA A 425 -19.05 -16.33 -9.04
N LEU A 426 -18.17 -15.35 -9.22
CA LEU A 426 -18.31 -14.01 -8.67
C LEU A 426 -19.61 -13.34 -9.12
N SER A 427 -19.92 -13.40 -10.42
CA SER A 427 -21.16 -12.83 -10.98
C SER A 427 -22.40 -13.55 -10.42
N CYS A 428 -22.38 -14.88 -10.37
CA CYS A 428 -23.45 -15.68 -9.75
C CYS A 428 -23.66 -15.34 -8.27
N ARG A 429 -22.57 -15.17 -7.50
CA ARG A 429 -22.64 -14.78 -6.08
C ARG A 429 -23.25 -13.39 -5.91
N ARG A 430 -22.89 -12.41 -6.75
CA ARG A 430 -23.42 -11.04 -6.70
C ARG A 430 -24.92 -10.95 -6.98
N ILE A 431 -25.47 -11.85 -7.79
CA ILE A 431 -26.92 -11.96 -8.03
C ILE A 431 -27.65 -12.90 -7.06
N GLY A 432 -26.94 -13.49 -6.08
CA GLY A 432 -27.53 -14.39 -5.09
C GLY A 432 -27.69 -15.86 -5.53
N GLU A 433 -27.20 -16.23 -6.71
CA GLU A 433 -27.22 -17.61 -7.24
C GLU A 433 -26.10 -18.46 -6.63
N ILE A 434 -26.14 -18.64 -5.30
CA ILE A 434 -25.07 -19.28 -4.52
C ILE A 434 -24.85 -20.75 -4.92
N VAL A 435 -25.92 -21.48 -5.26
CA VAL A 435 -25.84 -22.90 -5.65
C VAL A 435 -25.03 -23.05 -6.95
N GLU A 436 -25.29 -22.21 -7.94
CA GLU A 436 -24.56 -22.24 -9.20
C GLU A 436 -23.12 -21.74 -9.03
N ALA A 437 -22.89 -20.70 -8.23
CA ALA A 437 -21.55 -20.21 -7.91
C ALA A 437 -20.68 -21.33 -7.29
N LYS A 438 -21.24 -22.10 -6.35
CA LYS A 438 -20.56 -23.28 -5.76
C LYS A 438 -20.22 -24.34 -6.79
N ARG A 439 -21.17 -24.66 -7.69
CA ARG A 439 -20.96 -25.67 -8.73
C ARG A 439 -19.80 -25.26 -9.66
N ILE A 440 -19.77 -23.99 -10.05
CA ILE A 440 -18.69 -23.41 -10.86
C ILE A 440 -17.37 -23.47 -10.09
N LEU A 441 -17.33 -23.07 -8.82
CA LEU A 441 -16.09 -23.08 -8.03
C LEU A 441 -15.56 -24.49 -7.76
N ALA A 442 -16.43 -25.48 -7.53
CA ALA A 442 -16.00 -26.86 -7.33
C ALA A 442 -15.28 -27.41 -8.58
N GLU A 443 -15.85 -27.13 -9.77
CA GLU A 443 -15.19 -27.48 -11.04
C GLU A 443 -13.89 -26.69 -11.24
N GLY A 444 -13.92 -25.39 -10.94
CA GLY A 444 -12.76 -24.49 -11.04
C GLY A 444 -11.61 -24.88 -10.12
N GLN A 445 -11.89 -25.25 -8.87
CA GLN A 445 -10.88 -25.74 -7.92
C GLN A 445 -10.25 -27.05 -8.36
N SER A 446 -11.04 -27.97 -8.95
CA SER A 446 -10.52 -29.24 -9.47
C SER A 446 -9.56 -29.02 -10.65
N ARG A 447 -9.82 -28.02 -11.49
CA ARG A 447 -8.98 -27.72 -12.67
C ARG A 447 -7.80 -26.81 -12.36
N PHE A 448 -8.00 -25.82 -11.49
CA PHE A 448 -7.04 -24.77 -11.16
C PHE A 448 -6.80 -24.65 -9.65
N PRO A 449 -6.21 -25.67 -9.01
CA PRO A 449 -6.12 -25.77 -7.55
C PRO A 449 -5.26 -24.70 -6.87
N ARG A 450 -4.46 -23.94 -7.63
CA ARG A 450 -3.60 -22.84 -7.15
C ARG A 450 -4.06 -21.46 -7.62
N HIS A 451 -5.24 -21.35 -8.25
CA HIS A 451 -5.73 -20.06 -8.72
C HIS A 451 -6.33 -19.27 -7.55
N ILE A 452 -5.60 -18.25 -7.10
CA ILE A 452 -5.93 -17.43 -5.93
C ILE A 452 -7.37 -16.90 -5.96
N GLY A 453 -7.84 -16.35 -7.08
CA GLY A 453 -9.20 -15.80 -7.19
C GLY A 453 -10.31 -16.85 -6.99
N ILE A 454 -10.07 -18.09 -7.41
CA ILE A 454 -11.04 -19.19 -7.20
C ILE A 454 -11.04 -19.60 -5.73
N GLY A 455 -9.86 -19.69 -5.11
CA GLY A 455 -9.72 -19.97 -3.68
C GLY A 455 -10.40 -18.90 -2.81
N MET A 456 -10.23 -17.62 -3.16
CA MET A 456 -10.87 -16.49 -2.47
C MET A 456 -12.39 -16.60 -2.54
N GLU A 457 -12.97 -16.83 -3.72
CA GLU A 457 -14.43 -16.93 -3.85
C GLU A 457 -15.01 -18.15 -3.12
N VAL A 458 -14.27 -19.25 -3.02
CA VAL A 458 -14.69 -20.41 -2.20
C VAL A 458 -14.76 -20.03 -0.73
N ALA A 459 -13.74 -19.33 -0.23
CA ALA A 459 -13.68 -18.88 1.15
C ALA A 459 -14.76 -17.81 1.45
N GLU A 460 -15.06 -16.91 0.50
CA GLU A 460 -16.17 -15.95 0.59
C GLU A 460 -17.53 -16.65 0.60
N ILE A 461 -17.77 -17.67 -0.24
CA ILE A 461 -19.03 -18.41 -0.22
C ILE A 461 -19.20 -19.20 1.08
N ALA A 462 -18.14 -19.80 1.61
CA ALA A 462 -18.18 -20.45 2.92
C ALA A 462 -18.57 -19.45 4.03
N ALA A 463 -17.97 -18.26 4.02
CA ALA A 463 -18.32 -17.19 4.95
C ALA A 463 -19.78 -16.73 4.80
N LEU A 464 -20.28 -16.57 3.57
CA LEU A 464 -21.69 -16.21 3.30
C LEU A 464 -22.71 -17.26 3.79
N GLN A 465 -22.27 -18.48 4.03
CA GLN A 465 -23.12 -19.58 4.50
C GLN A 465 -22.89 -19.93 5.96
N ASP A 466 -22.20 -19.06 6.69
CA ASP A 466 -21.82 -19.27 8.09
C ASP A 466 -20.97 -20.52 8.36
N ASP A 467 -20.35 -21.09 7.31
CA ASP A 467 -19.36 -22.15 7.44
C ASP A 467 -17.98 -21.51 7.74
N TRP A 468 -17.90 -20.85 8.89
CA TRP A 468 -16.74 -20.08 9.32
C TRP A 468 -15.51 -20.94 9.58
N GLU A 469 -15.70 -22.22 9.89
CA GLU A 469 -14.61 -23.21 9.99
C GLU A 469 -13.95 -23.44 8.64
N HIS A 470 -14.76 -23.73 7.62
CA HIS A 470 -14.28 -23.90 6.25
C HIS A 470 -13.69 -22.60 5.71
N ALA A 471 -14.36 -21.46 5.92
CA ALA A 471 -13.87 -20.16 5.49
C ALA A 471 -12.50 -19.83 6.11
N ALA A 472 -12.36 -19.97 7.43
CA ALA A 472 -11.10 -19.70 8.12
C ALA A 472 -9.98 -20.66 7.69
N SER A 473 -10.29 -21.94 7.45
CA SER A 473 -9.34 -22.92 6.92
C SER A 473 -8.83 -22.52 5.54
N MET A 474 -9.73 -22.16 4.62
CA MET A 474 -9.38 -21.76 3.26
C MET A 474 -8.59 -20.46 3.22
N TRP A 475 -9.00 -19.46 4.01
CA TRP A 475 -8.26 -18.21 4.10
C TRP A 475 -6.87 -18.38 4.74
N ARG A 476 -6.72 -19.29 5.71
CA ARG A 476 -5.41 -19.63 6.30
C ARG A 476 -4.49 -20.25 5.26
N ARG A 477 -4.98 -21.22 4.49
CA ARG A 477 -4.21 -21.83 3.41
C ARG A 477 -3.78 -20.80 2.36
N LEU A 478 -4.70 -19.91 1.95
CA LEU A 478 -4.36 -18.83 1.01
C LEU A 478 -3.31 -17.87 1.60
N LEU A 479 -3.36 -17.60 2.91
CA LEU A 479 -2.37 -16.77 3.59
C LEU A 479 -1.00 -17.45 3.68
N GLU A 480 -0.95 -18.77 3.85
CA GLU A 480 0.29 -19.55 3.81
C GLU A 480 0.90 -19.58 2.40
N GLU A 481 0.07 -19.69 1.36
CA GLU A 481 0.51 -19.69 -0.05
C GLU A 481 0.86 -18.28 -0.56
N HIS A 482 0.22 -17.23 -0.02
CA HIS A 482 0.36 -15.83 -0.46
C HIS A 482 0.44 -14.84 0.73
N PRO A 483 1.49 -14.92 1.57
CA PRO A 483 1.62 -14.12 2.79
C PRO A 483 1.67 -12.60 2.55
N ASP A 484 2.11 -12.20 1.37
CA ASP A 484 2.28 -10.80 0.96
C ASP A 484 1.04 -10.19 0.31
N ASN A 485 -0.04 -10.96 0.11
CA ASN A 485 -1.28 -10.45 -0.46
C ASN A 485 -2.14 -9.77 0.63
N PRO A 486 -2.33 -8.43 0.60
CA PRO A 486 -3.02 -7.70 1.66
C PRO A 486 -4.51 -8.06 1.77
N ASP A 487 -5.14 -8.38 0.65
CA ASP A 487 -6.55 -8.77 0.59
C ASP A 487 -6.78 -10.14 1.25
N VAL A 488 -5.86 -11.09 1.03
CA VAL A 488 -5.86 -12.41 1.68
C VAL A 488 -5.61 -12.28 3.18
N ARG A 489 -4.62 -11.48 3.58
CA ARG A 489 -4.29 -11.25 5.00
C ARG A 489 -5.45 -10.66 5.79
N LYS A 490 -6.07 -9.60 5.25
CA LYS A 490 -7.22 -8.95 5.88
C LYS A 490 -8.40 -9.91 6.04
N ARG A 491 -8.73 -10.68 4.99
CA ARG A 491 -9.86 -11.61 5.00
C ARG A 491 -9.58 -12.85 5.87
N ALA A 492 -8.34 -13.34 5.90
CA ALA A 492 -7.92 -14.40 6.79
C ALA A 492 -8.00 -14.00 8.27
N ALA A 493 -7.56 -12.80 8.62
CA ALA A 493 -7.72 -12.27 9.97
C ALA A 493 -9.21 -12.17 10.36
N SER A 494 -10.04 -11.64 9.46
CA SER A 494 -11.49 -11.53 9.66
C SER A 494 -12.17 -12.90 9.85
N ALA A 495 -11.91 -13.85 8.95
CA ALA A 495 -12.51 -15.19 9.03
C ALA A 495 -12.01 -15.97 10.25
N SER A 496 -10.73 -15.87 10.60
CA SER A 496 -10.17 -16.48 11.81
C SER A 496 -10.75 -15.87 13.09
N TYR A 497 -11.02 -14.56 13.10
CA TYR A 497 -11.71 -13.91 14.19
C TYR A 497 -13.16 -14.39 14.33
N GLN A 498 -13.91 -14.42 13.22
CA GLN A 498 -15.31 -14.91 13.22
C GLN A 498 -15.41 -16.40 13.60
N PHE A 499 -14.51 -17.25 13.10
CA PHE A 499 -14.43 -18.64 13.54
C PHE A 499 -14.17 -18.76 15.03
N ARG A 500 -13.25 -17.97 15.60
CA ARG A 500 -12.97 -17.97 17.05
C ARG A 500 -14.17 -17.51 17.88
N LEU A 501 -14.89 -16.50 17.40
CA LEU A 501 -16.16 -16.09 18.00
C LEU A 501 -17.17 -17.23 17.96
N ASN A 502 -17.38 -17.86 16.81
CA ASN A 502 -18.33 -18.95 16.65
C ASN A 502 -17.97 -20.22 17.44
N VAL A 503 -16.69 -20.51 17.64
CA VAL A 503 -16.23 -21.63 18.50
C VAL A 503 -16.46 -21.31 19.97
N ALA A 504 -16.16 -20.09 20.43
CA ALA A 504 -16.53 -19.63 21.76
C ALA A 504 -18.06 -19.72 21.98
N GLU A 505 -18.80 -19.44 20.91
CA GLU A 505 -20.24 -19.56 20.80
C GLU A 505 -20.75 -20.94 20.36
N GLY A 506 -19.89 -21.97 20.22
CA GLY A 506 -20.24 -23.39 19.96
C GLY A 506 -19.92 -24.38 21.10
N ALA A 507 -19.09 -24.02 22.09
CA ALA A 507 -18.80 -24.85 23.27
C ALA A 507 -20.04 -25.13 24.16
N SER A 508 -20.30 -26.42 24.41
CA SER A 508 -21.54 -27.04 24.93
C SER A 508 -22.32 -26.34 26.06
N ASP A 509 -23.65 -26.47 25.95
CA ASP A 509 -24.71 -25.85 26.76
C ASP A 509 -24.63 -26.07 28.28
N GLN A 510 -23.89 -27.07 28.77
CA GLN A 510 -23.71 -27.27 30.22
C GLN A 510 -22.72 -26.29 30.87
N LYS A 511 -21.76 -25.73 30.11
CA LYS A 511 -20.92 -24.62 30.60
C LYS A 511 -21.55 -23.24 30.34
N ARG A 512 -22.51 -23.15 29.41
CA ARG A 512 -23.16 -21.89 29.02
C ARG A 512 -24.14 -21.32 30.00
N SER A 513 -24.79 -22.16 30.81
CA SER A 513 -25.60 -21.65 31.92
C SER A 513 -24.78 -20.83 32.92
N ALA A 514 -23.45 -20.95 32.92
CA ALA A 514 -22.53 -20.15 33.74
C ALA A 514 -21.85 -18.99 32.99
N LEU A 515 -21.90 -18.95 31.65
CA LEU A 515 -21.17 -17.97 30.82
C LEU A 515 -22.06 -16.98 30.05
N ASN A 516 -23.32 -17.34 29.74
CA ASN A 516 -24.30 -16.49 29.03
C ASN A 516 -25.59 -16.24 29.83
N GLY A 517 -25.61 -16.53 31.14
CA GLY A 517 -26.36 -15.68 32.09
C GLY A 517 -25.61 -14.35 32.25
N PRO A 518 -26.17 -13.31 32.88
CA PRO A 518 -25.36 -12.15 33.24
C PRO A 518 -24.12 -12.71 33.93
N VAL A 519 -22.90 -12.37 33.45
CA VAL A 519 -21.74 -12.52 34.32
C VAL A 519 -22.18 -11.81 35.59
N GLN A 520 -22.41 -12.54 36.68
CA GLN A 520 -22.66 -11.95 37.98
C GLN A 520 -21.31 -11.36 38.39
N VAL A 521 -21.03 -10.20 37.81
CA VAL A 521 -20.01 -9.26 38.25
C VAL A 521 -20.58 -8.44 39.39
N ASP A 522 -21.51 -8.98 40.19
CA ASP A 522 -21.92 -8.32 41.41
C ASP A 522 -20.67 -8.13 42.27
N LEU A 523 -20.41 -6.89 42.68
CA LEU A 523 -19.37 -6.58 43.65
C LEU A 523 -19.70 -7.32 44.94
N ARG A 524 -18.77 -8.15 45.41
CA ARG A 524 -18.89 -8.69 46.76
C ARG A 524 -18.83 -7.52 47.75
N PRO A 525 -19.53 -7.55 48.90
CA PRO A 525 -19.56 -6.42 49.83
C PRO A 525 -18.17 -5.89 50.22
N ARG A 526 -17.20 -6.79 50.37
CA ARG A 526 -15.79 -6.43 50.64
C ARG A 526 -15.12 -5.71 49.47
N GLU A 527 -15.31 -6.18 48.24
CA GLU A 527 -14.75 -5.52 47.04
C GLU A 527 -15.39 -4.14 46.83
N ALA A 528 -16.69 -4.02 47.12
CA ALA A 528 -17.38 -2.73 47.08
C ALA A 528 -16.78 -1.77 48.12
N GLN A 529 -16.55 -2.23 49.35
CA GLN A 529 -15.92 -1.42 50.39
C GLN A 529 -14.49 -0.99 50.02
N GLU A 530 -13.65 -1.91 49.53
CA GLU A 530 -12.28 -1.62 49.10
C GLU A 530 -12.26 -0.59 47.94
N ALA A 531 -13.18 -0.71 46.98
CA ALA A 531 -13.32 0.25 45.89
C ALA A 531 -13.85 1.61 46.36
N LEU A 532 -14.80 1.67 47.30
CA LEU A 532 -15.28 2.92 47.90
C LEU A 532 -14.16 3.65 48.64
N GLU A 533 -13.40 2.92 49.46
CA GLU A 533 -12.25 3.45 50.19
C GLU A 533 -11.19 3.98 49.23
N PHE A 534 -10.87 3.24 48.16
CA PHE A 534 -9.90 3.67 47.14
C PHE A 534 -10.33 4.93 46.39
N LEU A 535 -11.61 5.03 45.99
CA LEU A 535 -12.14 6.18 45.28
C LEU A 535 -12.43 7.39 46.18
N GLY A 536 -12.38 7.21 47.51
CA GLY A 536 -12.78 8.23 48.49
C GLY A 536 -14.29 8.51 48.50
N LEU A 537 -15.11 7.49 48.26
CA LEU A 537 -16.58 7.58 48.18
C LEU A 537 -17.23 6.90 49.40
N SER A 538 -18.44 7.32 49.76
CA SER A 538 -19.16 6.82 50.94
C SER A 538 -20.23 5.77 50.60
N THR A 539 -20.75 5.79 49.37
CA THR A 539 -21.87 4.93 48.97
C THR A 539 -21.68 4.31 47.59
N THR A 540 -22.28 3.13 47.37
CA THR A 540 -22.31 2.48 46.05
C THR A 540 -23.05 3.30 44.99
N ALA A 541 -23.95 4.21 45.40
CA ALA A 541 -24.60 5.16 44.50
C ALA A 541 -23.59 6.17 43.93
N GLU A 542 -22.70 6.71 44.76
CA GLU A 542 -21.63 7.61 44.29
C GLU A 542 -20.64 6.88 43.37
N MET A 543 -20.31 5.62 43.68
CA MET A 543 -19.47 4.79 42.81
C MET A 543 -20.11 4.55 41.45
N ARG A 544 -21.42 4.26 41.43
CA ARG A 544 -22.19 4.17 40.19
C ARG A 544 -22.11 5.47 39.39
N GLU A 545 -22.37 6.61 40.02
CA GLU A 545 -22.30 7.93 39.35
C GLU A 545 -20.89 8.23 38.83
N PHE A 546 -19.86 7.83 39.57
CA PHE A 546 -18.47 7.93 39.12
C PHE A 546 -18.26 7.19 37.78
N PHE A 547 -18.68 5.92 37.67
CA PHE A 547 -18.54 5.16 36.43
C PHE A 547 -19.52 5.58 35.32
N MET A 548 -20.63 6.26 35.66
CA MET A 548 -21.53 6.91 34.69
C MET A 548 -20.88 8.12 34.00
N GLY A 549 -19.82 8.70 34.60
CA GLY A 549 -18.99 9.74 34.00
C GLY A 549 -18.09 9.25 32.85
N PHE A 550 -18.13 7.96 32.52
CA PHE A 550 -17.36 7.36 31.42
C PHE A 550 -18.27 6.84 30.31
N GLU A 551 -17.86 6.97 29.06
CA GLU A 551 -18.58 6.44 27.89
C GLU A 551 -17.63 5.53 27.08
N SER A 552 -18.08 4.33 26.72
CA SER A 552 -17.28 3.40 25.90
C SER A 552 -17.26 3.87 24.45
N LEU A 553 -16.07 3.81 23.82
CA LEU A 553 -15.87 3.96 22.38
C LEU A 553 -15.59 2.63 21.67
N GLY A 554 -15.74 1.49 22.35
CA GLY A 554 -15.79 0.17 21.73
C GLY A 554 -14.46 -0.58 21.74
N CYS A 555 -14.00 -1.03 20.56
CA CYS A 555 -13.11 -2.19 20.35
C CYS A 555 -13.79 -3.52 20.71
N ASN A 556 -14.19 -3.70 21.96
CA ASN A 556 -14.95 -4.86 22.41
C ASN A 556 -15.87 -4.51 23.61
N CYS A 557 -16.41 -5.53 24.29
CA CYS A 557 -17.36 -5.38 25.40
C CYS A 557 -16.70 -5.21 26.79
N GLU A 558 -15.36 -5.17 26.88
CA GLU A 558 -14.63 -5.24 28.15
C GLU A 558 -14.96 -4.08 29.09
N PHE A 559 -14.92 -2.86 28.59
CA PHE A 559 -15.22 -1.69 29.41
C PHE A 559 -16.71 -1.67 29.84
N GLY A 560 -17.61 -2.21 29.01
CA GLY A 560 -19.01 -2.42 29.39
C GLY A 560 -19.17 -3.35 30.60
N LEU A 561 -18.34 -4.40 30.70
CA LEU A 561 -18.26 -5.30 31.86
C LEU A 561 -17.69 -4.59 33.11
N VAL A 562 -16.71 -3.70 32.94
CA VAL A 562 -16.18 -2.85 34.03
C VAL A 562 -17.28 -1.96 34.59
N GLN A 563 -18.01 -1.23 33.74
CA GLN A 563 -19.12 -0.39 34.17
C GLN A 563 -20.17 -1.19 34.93
N ARG A 564 -20.56 -2.36 34.39
CA ARG A 564 -21.52 -3.26 35.04
C ARG A 564 -21.03 -3.74 36.41
N LYS A 565 -19.75 -4.13 36.54
CA LYS A 565 -19.13 -4.54 37.81
C LYS A 565 -19.32 -3.50 38.90
N PHE A 566 -19.13 -2.22 38.57
CA PHE A 566 -19.26 -1.12 39.50
C PHE A 566 -20.65 -0.45 39.49
N GLY A 567 -21.69 -1.16 39.02
CA GLY A 567 -23.09 -0.75 39.11
C GLY A 567 -23.53 0.32 38.12
N ALA A 568 -22.70 0.69 37.15
CA ALA A 568 -23.02 1.64 36.09
C ALA A 568 -23.57 0.92 34.84
N GLU A 569 -24.75 1.34 34.39
CA GLU A 569 -25.43 0.78 33.21
C GLU A 569 -25.79 1.88 32.19
N PRO A 570 -24.79 2.60 31.62
CA PRO A 570 -25.09 3.63 30.64
C PRO A 570 -25.63 3.00 29.34
N ILE A 571 -26.56 3.71 28.73
CA ILE A 571 -27.10 3.40 27.41
C ILE A 571 -26.11 3.95 26.38
N GLY A 572 -25.17 3.13 25.90
CA GLY A 572 -24.09 3.55 25.01
C GLY A 572 -24.12 2.85 23.65
N LEU A 573 -23.82 3.59 22.57
CA LEU A 573 -23.74 3.02 21.21
C LEU A 573 -22.62 1.98 21.10
N LEU A 574 -21.49 2.23 21.75
CA LEU A 574 -20.26 1.45 21.63
C LEU A 574 -19.90 0.68 22.91
N ARG A 575 -20.87 0.49 23.81
CA ARG A 575 -20.67 -0.24 25.08
C ARG A 575 -20.69 -1.76 24.89
N TRP A 576 -21.62 -2.25 24.09
CA TRP A 576 -21.79 -3.67 23.76
C TRP A 576 -21.58 -3.94 22.27
N ASN A 577 -20.86 -3.02 21.61
CA ASN A 577 -20.69 -3.01 20.17
C ASN A 577 -19.20 -2.92 19.84
N ALA A 578 -18.68 -3.97 19.22
CA ALA A 578 -17.31 -3.99 18.76
C ALA A 578 -17.15 -3.03 17.59
N ILE A 579 -16.14 -2.15 17.66
CA ILE A 579 -15.71 -1.27 16.58
C ILE A 579 -14.20 -1.11 16.67
N PHE A 580 -13.48 -1.54 15.64
CA PHE A 580 -12.02 -1.49 15.64
C PHE A 580 -11.49 -0.11 15.25
N PHE A 581 -10.21 0.12 15.47
CA PHE A 581 -9.53 1.41 15.38
C PHE A 581 -9.88 2.19 14.10
N ALA A 582 -9.75 1.55 12.93
CA ALA A 582 -10.07 2.17 11.64
C ALA A 582 -11.56 2.54 11.51
N GLY A 583 -12.45 1.68 12.01
CA GLY A 583 -13.89 1.92 12.03
C GLY A 583 -14.26 3.10 12.92
N LEU A 584 -13.70 3.15 14.13
CA LEU A 584 -13.95 4.25 15.08
C LEU A 584 -13.42 5.58 14.54
N LYS A 585 -12.19 5.61 14.02
CA LYS A 585 -11.61 6.81 13.41
C LYS A 585 -12.50 7.32 12.27
N LYS A 586 -12.93 6.42 11.37
CA LYS A 586 -13.84 6.76 10.27
C LYS A 586 -15.18 7.27 10.79
N ALA A 587 -15.75 6.65 11.82
CA ALA A 587 -17.00 7.05 12.41
C ALA A 587 -16.92 8.45 13.04
N LEU A 588 -15.85 8.75 13.79
CA LEU A 588 -15.62 10.08 14.35
C LEU A 588 -15.47 11.15 13.25
N LEU A 589 -14.67 10.89 12.20
CA LEU A 589 -14.45 11.83 11.10
C LEU A 589 -15.72 12.25 10.36
N VAL A 590 -16.74 11.39 10.34
CA VAL A 590 -18.04 11.67 9.70
C VAL A 590 -19.18 11.84 10.71
N ASN A 591 -18.85 12.08 11.99
CA ASN A 591 -19.79 12.22 13.09
C ASN A 591 -20.89 11.13 13.11
N PHE A 592 -20.46 9.87 12.96
CA PHE A 592 -21.28 8.66 12.90
C PHE A 592 -22.35 8.66 11.80
N ALA A 593 -22.24 9.50 10.77
CA ALA A 593 -23.20 9.56 9.67
C ALA A 593 -23.31 8.20 8.96
N GLY A 594 -24.51 7.63 8.96
CA GLY A 594 -24.85 6.38 8.27
C GLY A 594 -24.66 5.09 9.09
N ILE A 595 -24.34 5.15 10.38
CA ILE A 595 -24.25 3.94 11.24
C ILE A 595 -25.63 3.34 11.55
N ASP A 596 -26.68 4.12 11.35
CA ASP A 596 -28.09 3.80 11.57
C ASP A 596 -28.85 3.53 10.26
N ASP A 597 -28.13 3.49 9.14
CA ASP A 597 -28.69 3.27 7.80
C ASP A 597 -29.26 1.84 7.69
N PRO A 598 -30.57 1.67 7.44
CA PRO A 598 -31.20 0.36 7.31
C PRO A 598 -30.54 -0.56 6.28
N ASP A 599 -29.92 -0.02 5.23
CA ASP A 599 -29.30 -0.84 4.18
C ASP A 599 -27.92 -1.37 4.60
N ASN A 600 -27.28 -0.71 5.57
CA ASN A 600 -26.01 -1.13 6.14
C ASN A 600 -26.19 -2.02 7.39
N LEU A 601 -27.38 -1.98 8.01
CA LEU A 601 -27.69 -2.74 9.22
C LEU A 601 -28.22 -4.15 8.92
N VAL A 602 -27.51 -5.14 9.45
CA VAL A 602 -27.84 -6.56 9.34
C VAL A 602 -28.07 -7.15 10.72
N LEU A 603 -29.15 -7.94 10.86
CA LEU A 603 -29.29 -8.87 11.97
C LEU A 603 -28.61 -10.18 11.60
N GLU A 604 -27.62 -10.58 12.39
CA GLU A 604 -26.89 -11.83 12.21
C GLU A 604 -27.14 -12.72 13.43
N LEU A 605 -27.40 -14.01 13.23
CA LEU A 605 -27.50 -14.97 14.33
C LEU A 605 -26.11 -15.54 14.59
N ARG A 606 -25.57 -15.29 15.77
CA ARG A 606 -24.24 -15.76 16.18
C ARG A 606 -24.35 -16.93 17.14
N GLY A 607 -23.50 -17.93 16.94
CA GLY A 607 -23.49 -19.16 17.73
C GLY A 607 -24.76 -19.99 17.64
N GLY A 608 -25.63 -19.71 16.67
CA GLY A 608 -26.97 -20.27 16.57
C GLY A 608 -27.95 -19.86 17.69
N HIS A 609 -27.61 -18.88 18.54
CA HIS A 609 -28.41 -18.59 19.74
C HIS A 609 -28.70 -17.12 20.03
N GLU A 610 -27.85 -16.14 19.66
CA GLU A 610 -28.09 -14.71 19.93
C GLU A 610 -28.10 -13.90 18.62
N TYR A 611 -29.03 -12.95 18.49
CA TYR A 611 -29.00 -11.96 17.41
C TYR A 611 -27.98 -10.85 17.70
N PHE A 612 -27.22 -10.47 16.68
CA PHE A 612 -26.31 -9.32 16.70
C PHE A 612 -26.75 -8.29 15.66
N VAL A 613 -26.50 -7.01 15.94
CA VAL A 613 -26.65 -5.93 14.96
C VAL A 613 -25.29 -5.60 14.38
N GLN A 614 -25.10 -5.89 13.10
CA GLN A 614 -23.91 -5.50 12.36
C GLN A 614 -24.14 -4.24 11.53
N ASP A 615 -23.13 -3.38 11.46
CA ASP A 615 -23.07 -2.27 10.50
C ASP A 615 -21.94 -2.53 9.49
N LYS A 616 -22.29 -2.53 8.20
CA LYS A 616 -21.32 -2.74 7.11
C LYS A 616 -20.40 -1.54 6.85
N LYS A 617 -20.79 -0.32 7.25
CA LYS A 617 -20.07 0.91 6.87
C LYS A 617 -18.82 1.14 7.72
N PHE A 618 -18.95 0.93 9.02
CA PHE A 618 -17.92 1.08 10.05
C PHE A 618 -17.49 -0.26 10.65
N LEU A 619 -18.09 -1.36 10.18
CA LEU A 619 -17.77 -2.73 10.56
C LEU A 619 -18.00 -2.99 12.05
N THR A 620 -19.15 -2.56 12.55
CA THR A 620 -19.50 -2.75 13.96
C THR A 620 -20.30 -4.04 14.19
N SER A 621 -20.24 -4.59 15.40
CA SER A 621 -20.98 -5.80 15.79
C SER A 621 -21.50 -5.70 17.23
N MET A 622 -22.81 -5.50 17.39
CA MET A 622 -23.47 -5.24 18.68
C MET A 622 -24.22 -6.45 19.22
N HIS A 623 -24.00 -6.81 20.48
CA HIS A 623 -24.85 -7.75 21.21
C HIS A 623 -26.26 -7.18 21.38
N THR A 624 -27.27 -7.97 21.05
CA THR A 624 -28.66 -7.62 21.38
C THR A 624 -29.14 -8.26 22.66
N PHE A 625 -28.41 -9.28 23.15
CA PHE A 625 -28.78 -10.18 24.24
C PHE A 625 -30.14 -10.88 24.03
N THR A 626 -30.63 -10.91 22.79
CA THR A 626 -31.92 -11.49 22.42
C THR A 626 -31.68 -12.78 21.67
N ARG A 627 -32.30 -13.87 22.13
CA ARG A 627 -32.05 -15.20 21.60
C ARG A 627 -33.00 -15.59 20.48
N VAL A 628 -32.59 -16.58 19.69
CA VAL A 628 -33.45 -17.17 18.67
C VAL A 628 -34.76 -17.67 19.29
N GLY A 629 -35.89 -17.35 18.66
CA GLY A 629 -37.22 -17.73 19.13
C GLY A 629 -37.86 -16.80 20.17
N GLU A 630 -37.13 -15.83 20.74
CA GLU A 630 -37.68 -14.86 21.71
C GLU A 630 -38.48 -13.73 21.04
N VAL A 631 -38.21 -13.47 19.76
CA VAL A 631 -38.75 -12.33 19.01
C VAL A 631 -39.11 -12.71 17.59
N GLU A 632 -40.06 -11.97 17.01
CA GLU A 632 -40.30 -11.97 15.57
C GLU A 632 -39.21 -11.13 14.88
N VAL A 633 -38.49 -11.74 13.94
CA VAL A 633 -37.20 -11.24 13.43
C VAL A 633 -37.33 -9.91 12.72
N GLU A 634 -38.34 -9.72 11.87
CA GLU A 634 -38.46 -8.50 11.08
C GLU A 634 -38.87 -7.32 11.98
N ARG A 635 -39.84 -7.52 12.87
CA ARG A 635 -40.19 -6.52 13.88
C ARG A 635 -39.00 -6.19 14.77
N PHE A 636 -38.20 -7.19 15.16
CA PHE A 636 -37.00 -6.97 15.95
C PHE A 636 -35.95 -6.17 15.20
N ARG A 637 -35.75 -6.45 13.89
CA ARG A 637 -34.88 -5.66 13.00
C ARG A 637 -35.28 -4.19 12.99
N GLN A 638 -36.57 -3.91 12.81
CA GLN A 638 -37.10 -2.54 12.82
C GLN A 638 -36.89 -1.84 14.18
N GLN A 639 -36.96 -2.59 15.28
CA GLN A 639 -36.64 -2.06 16.62
C GLN A 639 -35.14 -1.72 16.73
N GLN A 640 -34.26 -2.58 16.22
CA GLN A 640 -32.82 -2.34 16.26
C GLN A 640 -32.41 -1.13 15.41
N ILE A 641 -33.00 -0.92 14.23
CA ILE A 641 -32.76 0.29 13.42
C ILE A 641 -33.10 1.55 14.21
N LYS A 642 -34.28 1.59 14.86
CA LYS A 642 -34.70 2.71 15.71
C LYS A 642 -33.77 2.91 16.89
N ARG A 643 -33.32 1.80 17.51
CA ARG A 643 -32.35 1.82 18.61
C ARG A 643 -31.01 2.39 18.15
N MET A 644 -30.48 1.97 17.00
CA MET A 644 -29.24 2.51 16.42
C MET A 644 -29.34 4.01 16.16
N SER A 645 -30.45 4.47 15.58
CA SER A 645 -30.73 5.90 15.38
C SER A 645 -30.73 6.70 16.69
N PHE A 646 -31.33 6.14 17.74
CA PHE A 646 -31.34 6.77 19.07
C PHE A 646 -29.94 6.81 19.69
N LEU A 647 -29.23 5.67 19.68
CA LEU A 647 -27.89 5.54 20.25
C LEU A 647 -26.87 6.45 19.55
N LYS A 648 -26.97 6.58 18.22
CA LYS A 648 -26.20 7.55 17.43
C LYS A 648 -26.43 8.98 17.90
N ARG A 649 -27.69 9.42 18.02
CA ARG A 649 -28.00 10.77 18.53
C ARG A 649 -27.45 10.99 19.94
N LYS A 650 -27.55 9.98 20.81
CA LYS A 650 -27.06 10.07 22.18
C LYS A 650 -25.53 10.21 22.22
N ILE A 651 -24.77 9.38 21.51
CA ILE A 651 -23.30 9.48 21.55
C ILE A 651 -22.82 10.82 20.98
N ILE A 652 -23.46 11.34 19.93
CA ILE A 652 -23.16 12.68 19.40
C ILE A 652 -23.43 13.75 20.46
N SER A 653 -24.58 13.69 21.12
CA SER A 653 -24.92 14.63 22.20
C SER A 653 -23.93 14.56 23.37
N ASP A 654 -23.48 13.36 23.75
CA ASP A 654 -22.49 13.19 24.82
C ASP A 654 -21.12 13.78 24.41
N LEU A 655 -20.68 13.55 23.15
CA LEU A 655 -19.44 14.10 22.62
C LEU A 655 -19.48 15.64 22.61
N GLU A 656 -20.61 16.22 22.20
CA GLU A 656 -20.84 17.67 22.17
C GLU A 656 -20.88 18.29 23.57
N ALA A 657 -21.51 17.61 24.54
CA ALA A 657 -21.57 18.06 25.93
C ALA A 657 -20.17 18.09 26.58
N GLY A 658 -19.38 17.04 26.35
CA GLY A 658 -17.98 16.97 26.77
C GLY A 658 -17.76 16.85 28.28
N ASP A 659 -18.78 16.46 29.04
CA ASP A 659 -18.72 16.24 30.48
C ASP A 659 -18.15 14.86 30.86
N LYS A 660 -18.08 13.92 29.91
CA LYS A 660 -17.59 12.56 30.11
C LYS A 660 -16.14 12.34 29.67
N ILE A 661 -15.55 11.28 30.24
CA ILE A 661 -14.33 10.64 29.73
C ILE A 661 -14.73 9.51 28.76
N PHE A 662 -14.25 9.58 27.53
CA PHE A 662 -14.52 8.60 26.49
C PHE A 662 -13.40 7.56 26.43
N VAL A 663 -13.74 6.28 26.59
CA VAL A 663 -12.76 5.22 26.78
C VAL A 663 -12.64 4.36 25.53
N TYR A 664 -11.47 4.32 24.92
CA TYR A 664 -11.16 3.39 23.84
C TYR A 664 -10.05 2.43 24.27
N LEU A 665 -10.38 1.13 24.37
CA LEU A 665 -9.42 0.08 24.64
C LEU A 665 -8.86 -0.43 23.32
N ASP A 666 -7.56 -0.27 23.05
CA ASP A 666 -6.94 -0.93 21.90
C ASP A 666 -6.22 -2.21 22.36
N HIS A 667 -6.56 -3.33 21.71
CA HIS A 667 -5.89 -4.61 21.93
C HIS A 667 -4.59 -4.72 21.15
N GLU A 668 -4.39 -3.85 20.18
CA GLU A 668 -3.18 -3.74 19.39
C GLU A 668 -2.37 -2.54 19.86
N ARG A 669 -1.05 -2.70 19.92
CA ARG A 669 -0.17 -1.59 20.20
C ARG A 669 -0.09 -0.71 18.97
N ARG A 670 -0.44 0.57 19.13
CA ARG A 670 -0.40 1.57 18.06
C ARG A 670 0.82 2.47 18.19
N SER A 671 1.21 3.08 17.08
CA SER A 671 2.19 4.16 17.11
C SER A 671 1.60 5.37 17.84
N LYS A 672 2.47 6.26 18.35
CA LYS A 672 2.02 7.53 18.93
C LYS A 672 1.24 8.37 17.91
N ASP A 673 1.62 8.29 16.64
CA ASP A 673 0.98 9.01 15.54
C ASP A 673 -0.45 8.53 15.30
N ASP A 674 -0.69 7.22 15.28
CA ASP A 674 -2.04 6.66 15.17
C ASP A 674 -2.96 7.14 16.30
N VAL A 675 -2.48 7.06 17.56
CA VAL A 675 -3.24 7.54 18.73
C VAL A 675 -3.56 9.02 18.57
N HIS A 676 -2.60 9.81 18.09
CA HIS A 676 -2.78 11.23 17.80
C HIS A 676 -3.78 11.48 16.66
N GLN A 677 -3.79 10.68 15.60
CA GLN A 677 -4.75 10.78 14.50
C GLN A 677 -6.18 10.44 14.95
N LEU A 678 -6.35 9.41 15.77
CA LEU A 678 -7.64 9.08 16.38
C LEU A 678 -8.09 10.22 17.30
N TYR A 679 -7.17 10.73 18.13
CA TYR A 679 -7.44 11.86 19.00
C TYR A 679 -7.83 13.12 18.21
N ASN A 680 -7.20 13.43 17.08
CA ASN A 680 -7.61 14.56 16.23
C ASN A 680 -9.03 14.40 15.68
N ALA A 681 -9.40 13.19 15.23
CA ALA A 681 -10.77 12.91 14.81
C ALA A 681 -11.78 13.07 15.97
N PHE A 682 -11.41 12.60 17.16
CA PHE A 682 -12.19 12.75 18.39
C PHE A 682 -12.32 14.24 18.80
N LYS A 683 -11.21 14.96 18.86
CA LYS A 683 -11.10 16.37 19.26
C LYS A 683 -11.97 17.29 18.40
N ASN A 684 -12.05 17.00 17.10
CA ASN A 684 -12.90 17.74 16.17
C ASN A 684 -14.39 17.49 16.39
N SER A 685 -14.74 16.35 17.00
CA SER A 685 -16.13 15.91 17.18
C SER A 685 -16.61 16.01 18.64
N SER A 686 -15.70 16.30 19.59
CA SER A 686 -15.95 16.19 21.02
C SER A 686 -15.27 17.28 21.83
N ARG A 687 -15.99 17.75 22.86
CA ARG A 687 -15.45 18.63 23.91
C ARG A 687 -14.94 17.85 25.12
N GLY A 688 -15.18 16.53 25.17
CA GLY A 688 -14.78 15.68 26.29
C GLY A 688 -13.31 15.27 26.27
N THR A 689 -12.95 14.37 27.19
CA THR A 689 -11.60 13.81 27.32
C THR A 689 -11.55 12.41 26.72
N LEU A 690 -10.56 12.14 25.86
CA LEU A 690 -10.29 10.80 25.36
C LEU A 690 -9.33 10.08 26.30
N LEU A 691 -9.74 8.95 26.84
CA LEU A 691 -8.89 7.99 27.52
C LEU A 691 -8.61 6.82 26.57
N TYR A 692 -7.42 6.82 25.99
CA TYR A 692 -6.91 5.75 25.15
C TYR A 692 -6.19 4.72 26.02
N VAL A 693 -6.72 3.51 26.09
CA VAL A 693 -6.21 2.44 26.97
C VAL A 693 -5.50 1.38 26.15
N GLN A 694 -4.27 1.05 26.56
CA GLN A 694 -3.40 0.09 25.88
C GLN A 694 -2.70 -0.84 26.88
N THR A 695 -1.99 -1.84 26.36
CA THR A 695 -1.20 -2.74 27.20
C THR A 695 0.09 -2.07 27.68
N ALA A 696 0.40 -2.18 28.97
CA ALA A 696 1.60 -1.66 29.61
C ALA A 696 2.86 -2.36 29.10
N GLU A 697 3.94 -1.61 28.91
CA GLU A 697 5.23 -2.17 28.51
C GLU A 697 6.08 -2.54 29.72
N LEU A 698 5.98 -1.72 30.77
CA LEU A 698 6.70 -1.89 32.01
C LEU A 698 5.71 -2.20 33.14
N PRO A 699 6.04 -3.12 34.06
CA PRO A 699 5.20 -3.42 35.21
C PRO A 699 4.82 -2.18 36.03
N GLY A 700 5.69 -1.17 36.09
CA GLY A 700 5.44 0.09 36.79
C GLY A 700 4.37 1.00 36.16
N GLN A 701 3.97 0.77 34.91
CA GLN A 701 2.90 1.51 34.25
C GLN A 701 1.51 0.93 34.54
N VAL A 702 1.42 -0.32 35.01
CA VAL A 702 0.13 -1.00 35.16
C VAL A 702 -0.77 -0.22 36.12
N GLY A 703 -1.93 0.21 35.62
CA GLY A 703 -2.91 1.00 36.38
C GLY A 703 -2.65 2.51 36.39
N SER A 704 -1.61 3.00 35.71
CA SER A 704 -1.30 4.43 35.61
C SER A 704 -2.03 5.09 34.44
N VAL A 705 -2.11 6.43 34.50
CA VAL A 705 -2.58 7.28 33.40
C VAL A 705 -1.61 8.43 33.20
N GLU A 706 -1.26 8.70 31.94
CA GLU A 706 -0.41 9.81 31.52
C GLU A 706 -1.21 10.82 30.71
N LEU A 707 -1.02 12.11 30.96
CA LEU A 707 -1.55 13.18 30.10
C LEU A 707 -0.61 13.31 28.90
N ALA A 708 -1.05 12.83 27.74
CA ALA A 708 -0.27 12.96 26.51
C ALA A 708 -0.44 14.35 25.90
N GLU A 709 -1.68 14.83 25.80
CA GLU A 709 -2.05 16.14 25.27
C GLU A 709 -3.29 16.68 25.96
N ASP A 710 -3.66 17.94 25.68
CA ASP A 710 -4.92 18.53 26.18
C ASP A 710 -6.10 17.58 25.90
N ARG A 711 -6.78 17.10 26.94
CA ARG A 711 -7.90 16.14 26.82
C ARG A 711 -7.56 14.78 26.17
N LEU A 712 -6.29 14.40 26.06
CA LEU A 712 -5.84 13.06 25.67
C LEU A 712 -5.07 12.39 26.81
N LEU A 713 -5.64 11.31 27.33
CA LEU A 713 -5.08 10.49 28.39
C LEU A 713 -4.68 9.12 27.85
N LEU A 714 -3.50 8.63 28.25
CA LEU A 714 -3.03 7.27 27.97
C LEU A 714 -3.14 6.43 29.23
N GLY A 715 -3.97 5.39 29.21
CA GLY A 715 -4.12 4.43 30.30
C GLY A 715 -3.42 3.11 29.98
N PHE A 716 -2.84 2.47 31.00
CA PHE A 716 -2.01 1.28 30.81
C PHE A 716 -2.53 0.07 31.59
N LEU A 717 -3.06 -0.93 30.88
CA LEU A 717 -3.50 -2.21 31.41
C LEU A 717 -2.38 -3.24 31.36
N GLU A 718 -2.30 -4.14 32.34
CA GLU A 718 -1.42 -5.31 32.24
C GLU A 718 -1.70 -6.19 31.02
N ARG A 719 -2.99 -6.40 30.70
CA ARG A 719 -3.44 -7.19 29.55
C ARG A 719 -4.93 -6.96 29.26
N PRO A 720 -5.40 -7.25 28.03
CA PRO A 720 -6.81 -7.39 27.74
C PRO A 720 -7.51 -8.48 28.57
N GLY A 721 -8.81 -8.30 28.77
CA GLY A 721 -9.68 -9.20 29.50
C GLY A 721 -10.12 -10.42 28.71
N LEU A 722 -10.32 -10.29 27.40
CA LEU A 722 -10.68 -11.43 26.53
C LEU A 722 -9.46 -12.34 26.31
N ARG A 723 -9.56 -13.60 26.74
CA ARG A 723 -8.48 -14.60 26.66
C ARG A 723 -8.48 -15.32 25.29
N PRO A 724 -7.34 -15.88 24.85
CA PRO A 724 -7.26 -16.61 23.58
C PRO A 724 -8.20 -17.82 23.48
N ASP A 725 -8.61 -18.39 24.61
CA ASP A 725 -9.56 -19.50 24.69
C ASP A 725 -11.04 -19.04 24.67
N GLY A 726 -11.29 -17.75 24.45
CA GLY A 726 -12.62 -17.15 24.40
C GLY A 726 -13.21 -16.82 25.78
N THR A 727 -12.49 -17.07 26.88
CA THR A 727 -12.97 -16.75 28.22
C THR A 727 -12.72 -15.29 28.60
N TRP A 728 -13.59 -14.72 29.43
CA TRP A 728 -13.39 -13.38 29.99
C TRP A 728 -12.64 -13.46 31.32
N SER A 729 -11.57 -12.67 31.42
CA SER A 729 -10.77 -12.48 32.63
C SER A 729 -10.33 -11.02 32.72
N VAL A 730 -11.31 -10.15 33.02
CA VAL A 730 -11.14 -8.69 33.08
C VAL A 730 -10.31 -8.27 34.30
N MET A 731 -9.38 -7.33 34.09
CA MET A 731 -8.51 -6.80 35.15
C MET A 731 -9.18 -5.62 35.87
N PHE A 732 -10.22 -5.90 36.68
CA PHE A 732 -11.04 -4.86 37.32
C PHE A 732 -10.24 -3.88 38.18
N ASP A 733 -9.22 -4.35 38.91
CA ASP A 733 -8.38 -3.49 39.75
C ASP A 733 -7.53 -2.51 38.92
N ASN A 734 -7.02 -2.95 37.76
CA ASN A 734 -6.28 -2.06 36.85
C ASN A 734 -7.23 -1.00 36.28
N TRP A 735 -8.42 -1.40 35.87
CA TRP A 735 -9.45 -0.49 35.36
C TRP A 735 -9.90 0.54 36.41
N LEU A 736 -10.07 0.13 37.68
CA LEU A 736 -10.41 1.02 38.78
C LEU A 736 -9.34 2.11 38.97
N LYS A 737 -8.05 1.72 38.98
CA LYS A 737 -6.92 2.65 39.09
C LYS A 737 -6.85 3.61 37.90
N ILE A 738 -7.01 3.09 36.69
CA ILE A 738 -7.00 3.89 35.45
C ILE A 738 -8.14 4.92 35.45
N CYS A 739 -9.38 4.50 35.76
CA CYS A 739 -10.53 5.41 35.78
C CYS A 739 -10.35 6.48 36.86
N PHE A 740 -9.89 6.10 38.05
CA PHE A 740 -9.61 7.05 39.12
C PHE A 740 -8.57 8.09 38.71
N ALA A 741 -7.40 7.66 38.22
CA ALA A 741 -6.34 8.55 37.77
C ALA A 741 -6.80 9.48 36.64
N ALA A 742 -7.53 8.95 35.66
CA ALA A 742 -8.08 9.75 34.56
C ALA A 742 -9.05 10.84 35.05
N SER A 743 -9.92 10.51 36.03
CA SER A 743 -10.85 11.47 36.62
C SER A 743 -10.15 12.59 37.39
N GLN A 744 -9.05 12.29 38.09
CA GLN A 744 -8.27 13.29 38.82
C GLN A 744 -7.60 14.26 37.84
N ILE A 745 -7.02 13.74 36.75
CA ILE A 745 -6.40 14.58 35.71
C ILE A 745 -7.45 15.46 35.03
N GLN A 746 -8.62 14.91 34.67
CA GLN A 746 -9.70 15.71 34.06
C GLN A 746 -10.18 16.84 34.98
N ARG A 747 -10.38 16.57 36.28
CA ARG A 747 -10.77 17.60 37.27
C ARG A 747 -9.72 18.69 37.42
N ALA A 748 -8.43 18.33 37.37
CA ALA A 748 -7.34 19.30 37.43
C ALA A 748 -7.25 20.20 36.19
N LEU A 749 -7.77 19.74 35.04
CA LEU A 749 -7.78 20.49 33.78
C LEU A 749 -9.05 21.35 33.59
N ALA A 750 -10.07 21.20 34.43
CA ALA A 750 -11.29 22.01 34.36
C ALA A 750 -11.00 23.46 34.84
N PRO A 751 -11.35 24.51 34.06
CA PRO A 751 -11.18 25.88 34.50
C PRO A 751 -12.05 26.17 35.74
N CYS A 752 -11.46 26.81 36.76
CA CYS A 752 -12.13 27.20 38.01
C CYS A 752 -13.35 28.12 37.81
#